data_AF-A0A150J375-F1
#
_entry.id   AF-A0A150J375-F1
#
_cell.length_a   1.000
_cell.length_b   1.000
_cell.length_c   1.000
_cell.angle_alpha   90.00
_cell.angle_beta   90.00
_cell.angle_gamma   90.00
#
_symmetry.space_group_name_H-M   'P 1'
#
loop_
_entity.id
_entity.type
_entity.pdbx_description
1 polymer ?
#
loop_
_entity_poly.entity_id
_entity_poly.type
_entity_poly.pdbx_seq_one_letter_code
_entity_poly.pdbx_strand_id
1 'polypeptide(L)'
;MENELNFLQISGQIKPTYYNSEDDTINEFLIPVLKRTKEYKRETYSFSSAFFSLINEALIDIIKNECKIYYIVGIEIEPGDIQAIENGIEDNGAIEEQIINEFGKVENLIENLSNRRDKEKYFHRIKMLSYLVSKEILTIKVGFVARYDRIVDPEKHKFHNKVMIFSDNNGNKIVANGSINESLGALINNEESLDVFKSWEPSNLPYLKNHLEMFDKYWSNRSKSIKTIKINKLLENKVLLKYKSYRSKEEILEMEEKLNHIIETEKDSLPPLRPFQEKVVKNWILHNHRGIFSLATGTGKTRAAIETIIRTFEKERKIVVIVCPFRILCEQWFDLIKKTTQYKPFLAYESQLNWYSPLSNKLISFKSKNLNNIIVITTNYTFSGVLFQKEIGKYWKDVFLIVDECHHVARSRYKRLLNSEIDYRLGLSATPENEGDDLGNKVLYDFFTQIIPDEYNLKNAISDGFLNEYNYYPILTELDDDEKESFEELLSQILDAKRNNDNQLLFKLYEKRDSQLDAAKTKLPNLLKLVSSLEDLSHTIIYCSDNDQLKKVSKILKDKGIKFGKITAEESFEERQNTIEDFTNGYIKTILCIRVLDEGIDIPAIKTAIILKSSTRTRQSIQRRGRCLRILRDSYGNKIEKNVSIYDFLVIPNYDFKEDLRGQNQELIELESRRINEFIELAKNKNYAKKIIEDRINILM
;
A
#
# COMPACT_ATOMS: atom_id res chain seq x y z
N MET A 1 32.18 6.48 -16.77
CA MET A 1 30.76 6.90 -16.82
C MET A 1 30.41 6.98 -18.29
N GLU A 2 29.98 5.86 -18.88
CA GLU A 2 29.41 5.87 -20.22
C GLU A 2 28.12 6.70 -20.17
N ASN A 3 27.93 7.62 -21.11
CA ASN A 3 26.70 8.39 -21.23
C ASN A 3 25.53 7.41 -21.45
N GLU A 4 24.70 7.19 -20.45
CA GLU A 4 23.49 6.37 -20.60
C GLU A 4 22.63 6.93 -21.74
N LEU A 5 22.32 6.06 -22.72
CA LEU A 5 21.50 6.42 -23.86
C LEU A 5 20.07 6.74 -23.38
N ASN A 6 19.50 7.86 -23.85
CA ASN A 6 18.16 8.30 -23.45
C ASN A 6 17.40 8.95 -24.61
N PHE A 7 16.08 9.09 -24.49
CA PHE A 7 15.22 9.52 -25.59
C PHE A 7 15.50 10.96 -26.06
N LEU A 8 16.02 11.84 -25.19
CA LEU A 8 16.31 13.23 -25.55
C LEU A 8 17.40 13.33 -26.63
N GLN A 9 18.31 12.36 -26.70
CA GLN A 9 19.37 12.30 -27.72
C GLN A 9 18.84 12.13 -29.15
N ILE A 10 17.65 11.53 -29.30
CA ILE A 10 16.99 11.30 -30.59
C ILE A 10 15.72 12.13 -30.75
N SER A 11 15.44 13.07 -29.84
CA SER A 11 14.21 13.87 -29.84
C SER A 11 13.96 14.57 -31.17
N GLY A 12 15.02 15.11 -31.81
CA GLY A 12 14.93 15.76 -33.12
C GLY A 12 14.72 14.83 -34.31
N GLN A 13 14.86 13.51 -34.13
CA GLN A 13 14.62 12.48 -35.15
C GLN A 13 13.19 11.93 -35.07
N ILE A 14 12.51 12.09 -33.92
CA ILE A 14 11.19 11.53 -33.69
C ILE A 14 10.09 12.44 -34.26
N LYS A 15 9.48 12.01 -35.36
CA LYS A 15 8.30 12.66 -35.98
C LYS A 15 7.05 12.52 -35.08
N PRO A 16 6.11 13.48 -35.14
CA PRO A 16 4.82 13.38 -34.43
C PRO A 16 3.92 12.27 -34.96
N THR A 17 4.02 11.96 -36.25
CA THR A 17 3.26 10.88 -36.90
C THR A 17 4.17 10.20 -37.92
N TYR A 18 4.01 8.88 -38.06
CA TYR A 18 4.64 8.08 -39.10
C TYR A 18 3.57 7.41 -39.96
N TYR A 19 3.82 7.31 -41.26
CA TYR A 19 3.01 6.57 -42.24
C TYR A 19 3.87 5.52 -42.90
N ASN A 20 3.52 4.23 -42.81
CA ASN A 20 4.35 3.15 -43.39
C ASN A 20 4.51 3.26 -44.92
N SER A 21 3.66 4.02 -45.61
CA SER A 21 3.77 4.33 -47.05
C SER A 21 4.86 5.34 -47.38
N GLU A 22 5.24 6.19 -46.42
CA GLU A 22 6.18 7.30 -46.62
C GLU A 22 7.45 7.16 -45.76
N ASP A 23 7.34 6.48 -44.61
CA ASP A 23 8.39 6.37 -43.60
C ASP A 23 8.79 4.92 -43.36
N ASP A 24 10.08 4.69 -43.11
CA ASP A 24 10.55 3.41 -42.57
C ASP A 24 10.35 3.39 -41.05
N THR A 25 9.10 3.20 -40.60
CA THR A 25 8.74 3.24 -39.17
C THR A 25 9.59 2.30 -38.30
N ILE A 26 10.11 1.21 -38.86
CA ILE A 26 10.97 0.27 -38.12
C ILE A 26 12.33 0.90 -37.86
N ASN A 27 13.01 1.36 -38.91
CA ASN A 27 14.39 1.87 -38.79
C ASN A 27 14.45 3.34 -38.33
N GLU A 28 13.44 4.16 -38.64
CA GLU A 28 13.38 5.58 -38.25
C GLU A 28 12.83 5.79 -36.84
N PHE A 29 11.94 4.90 -36.35
CA PHE A 29 11.27 5.08 -35.06
C PHE A 29 11.52 3.92 -34.08
N LEU A 30 11.05 2.71 -34.41
CA LEU A 30 11.02 1.61 -33.44
C LEU A 30 12.42 1.21 -32.96
N ILE A 31 13.36 0.96 -33.87
CA ILE A 31 14.73 0.55 -33.51
C ILE A 31 15.43 1.64 -32.69
N PRO A 32 15.49 2.92 -33.11
CA PRO A 32 16.12 3.98 -32.33
C PRO A 32 15.54 4.14 -30.92
N VAL A 33 14.22 4.00 -30.76
CA VAL A 33 13.55 4.13 -29.45
C VAL A 33 13.81 2.89 -28.59
N LEU A 34 13.65 1.68 -29.13
CA LEU A 34 13.84 0.43 -28.38
C LEU A 34 15.28 0.27 -27.86
N LYS A 35 16.29 0.69 -28.63
CA LYS A 35 17.71 0.69 -28.19
C LYS A 35 17.95 1.50 -26.91
N ARG A 36 17.05 2.41 -26.55
CA ARG A 36 17.15 3.32 -25.39
C ARG A 36 16.08 3.06 -24.32
N THR A 37 15.31 1.99 -24.49
CA THR A 37 14.17 1.68 -23.64
C THR A 37 14.60 0.78 -22.49
N LYS A 38 14.19 1.13 -21.26
CA LYS A 38 14.30 0.32 -20.05
C LYS A 38 13.02 -0.43 -19.72
N GLU A 39 11.87 0.13 -20.10
CA GLU A 39 10.57 -0.51 -19.97
C GLU A 39 9.76 -0.33 -21.25
N TYR A 40 9.32 -1.43 -21.86
CA TYR A 40 8.47 -1.45 -23.05
C TYR A 40 7.12 -2.11 -22.72
N LYS A 41 6.03 -1.35 -22.86
CA LYS A 41 4.65 -1.77 -22.61
C LYS A 41 3.89 -1.76 -23.93
N ARG A 42 3.24 -2.87 -24.27
CA ARG A 42 2.57 -3.07 -25.55
C ARG A 42 1.16 -3.60 -25.38
N GLU A 43 0.21 -2.94 -26.03
CA GLU A 43 -1.13 -3.46 -26.29
C GLU A 43 -1.22 -3.81 -27.77
N THR A 44 -1.57 -5.06 -28.10
CA THR A 44 -1.74 -5.49 -29.50
C THR A 44 -2.85 -6.53 -29.61
N TYR A 45 -3.56 -6.55 -30.73
CA TYR A 45 -4.59 -7.54 -31.00
C TYR A 45 -4.00 -8.93 -31.23
N SER A 46 -3.00 -9.02 -32.11
CA SER A 46 -2.31 -10.25 -32.45
C SER A 46 -0.83 -10.16 -32.09
N PHE A 47 -0.26 -11.32 -31.77
CA PHE A 47 1.15 -11.46 -31.42
C PHE A 47 1.81 -12.52 -32.31
N SER A 48 2.96 -12.18 -32.86
CA SER A 48 3.83 -13.11 -33.59
C SER A 48 5.29 -12.86 -33.24
N SER A 49 6.05 -13.93 -32.97
CA SER A 49 7.51 -13.85 -32.79
C SER A 49 8.25 -13.29 -34.00
N ALA A 50 7.60 -13.22 -35.16
CA ALA A 50 8.09 -12.54 -36.35
C ALA A 50 8.48 -11.07 -36.10
N PHE A 51 7.84 -10.40 -35.16
CA PHE A 51 8.16 -9.02 -34.80
C PHE A 51 9.61 -8.86 -34.33
N PHE A 52 10.16 -9.84 -33.60
CA PHE A 52 11.53 -9.80 -33.11
C PHE A 52 12.58 -9.82 -34.24
N SER A 53 12.25 -10.40 -35.40
CA SER A 53 13.12 -10.32 -36.58
C SER A 53 13.18 -8.91 -37.17
N LEU A 54 12.14 -8.09 -36.98
CA LEU A 54 12.08 -6.73 -37.50
C LEU A 54 12.88 -5.75 -36.63
N ILE A 55 12.94 -6.02 -35.32
CA ILE A 55 13.66 -5.21 -34.35
C ILE A 55 14.96 -5.88 -33.88
N ASN A 56 15.51 -6.81 -34.66
CA ASN A 56 16.66 -7.63 -34.28
C ASN A 56 17.85 -6.79 -33.81
N GLU A 57 18.10 -5.65 -34.46
CA GLU A 57 19.16 -4.72 -34.07
C GLU A 57 18.96 -4.14 -32.66
N ALA A 58 17.72 -3.96 -32.21
CA ALA A 58 17.41 -3.42 -30.90
C ALA A 58 17.36 -4.50 -29.80
N LEU A 59 17.23 -5.79 -30.16
CA LEU A 59 17.18 -6.88 -29.18
C LEU A 59 18.46 -7.00 -28.35
N ILE A 60 19.61 -6.73 -28.95
CA ILE A 60 20.89 -6.74 -28.24
C ILE A 60 20.86 -5.70 -27.11
N ASP A 61 20.41 -4.48 -27.41
CA ASP A 61 20.30 -3.40 -26.44
C ASP A 61 19.20 -3.66 -25.40
N ILE A 62 18.08 -4.27 -25.79
CA ILE A 62 17.01 -4.70 -24.87
C ILE A 62 17.59 -5.67 -23.81
N ILE A 63 18.40 -6.64 -24.22
CA ILE A 63 19.00 -7.61 -23.30
C ILE A 63 20.07 -6.94 -22.45
N LYS A 64 20.99 -6.16 -23.04
CA LYS A 64 22.07 -5.47 -22.31
C LYS A 64 21.55 -4.46 -21.30
N ASN A 65 20.49 -3.73 -21.64
CA ASN A 65 19.87 -2.75 -20.76
C ASN A 65 18.93 -3.40 -19.74
N GLU A 66 18.80 -4.74 -19.72
CA GLU A 66 17.83 -5.47 -18.90
C GLU A 66 16.43 -4.86 -19.01
N CYS A 67 16.02 -4.53 -20.24
CA CYS A 67 14.72 -3.91 -20.49
C CYS A 67 13.59 -4.87 -20.10
N LYS A 68 12.57 -4.39 -19.39
CA LYS A 68 11.38 -5.18 -19.07
C LYS A 68 10.28 -4.93 -20.09
N ILE A 69 9.77 -5.99 -20.69
CA ILE A 69 8.74 -5.97 -21.74
C ILE A 69 7.43 -6.53 -21.17
N TYR A 70 6.35 -5.78 -21.31
CA TYR A 70 5.01 -6.13 -20.83
C TYR A 70 3.99 -6.10 -21.97
N TYR A 71 3.43 -7.25 -22.30
CA TYR A 71 2.51 -7.41 -23.42
C TYR A 71 1.09 -7.73 -22.94
N ILE A 72 0.12 -6.92 -23.38
CA ILE A 72 -1.30 -7.27 -23.35
C ILE A 72 -1.70 -7.60 -24.78
N VAL A 73 -1.89 -8.89 -25.04
CA VAL A 73 -2.21 -9.42 -26.38
C VAL A 73 -3.68 -9.85 -26.45
N GLY A 74 -4.28 -9.85 -27.63
CA GLY A 74 -5.53 -10.59 -27.84
C GLY A 74 -5.29 -12.10 -27.80
N ILE A 75 -6.39 -12.87 -27.77
CA ILE A 75 -6.33 -14.35 -27.69
C ILE A 75 -5.72 -15.00 -28.96
N GLU A 76 -5.58 -14.25 -30.06
CA GLU A 76 -5.03 -14.74 -31.32
C GLU A 76 -3.50 -14.77 -31.31
N ILE A 77 -2.96 -15.91 -30.86
CA ILE A 77 -1.52 -16.21 -30.83
C ILE A 77 -1.23 -17.41 -31.75
N GLU A 78 -0.11 -17.37 -32.49
CA GLU A 78 0.29 -18.49 -33.33
C GLU A 78 0.64 -19.73 -32.49
N PRO A 79 0.23 -20.96 -32.91
CA PRO A 79 0.49 -22.18 -32.13
C PRO A 79 1.97 -22.42 -31.79
N GLY A 80 2.87 -22.04 -32.71
CA GLY A 80 4.31 -22.10 -32.49
C GLY A 80 4.78 -21.21 -31.34
N ASP A 81 4.26 -19.99 -31.29
CA ASP A 81 4.60 -19.01 -30.26
C ASP A 81 4.01 -19.42 -28.91
N ILE A 82 2.81 -20.03 -28.88
CA ILE A 82 2.24 -20.62 -27.66
C ILE A 82 3.20 -21.66 -27.07
N GLN A 83 3.71 -22.58 -27.90
CA GLN A 83 4.68 -23.59 -27.46
C GLN A 83 5.99 -22.95 -26.99
N ALA A 84 6.46 -21.91 -27.69
CA ALA A 84 7.67 -21.18 -27.32
C ALA A 84 7.55 -20.55 -25.92
N ILE A 85 6.40 -19.93 -25.65
CA ILE A 85 6.10 -19.27 -24.38
C ILE A 85 5.98 -20.31 -23.27
N GLU A 86 5.29 -21.43 -23.51
CA GLU A 86 5.19 -22.54 -22.56
C GLU A 86 6.56 -23.08 -22.18
N ASN A 87 7.41 -23.39 -23.17
CA ASN A 87 8.78 -23.84 -22.94
C ASN A 87 9.60 -22.82 -22.15
N GLY A 88 9.44 -21.53 -22.43
CA GLY A 88 10.13 -20.46 -21.70
C GLY A 88 9.68 -20.32 -20.24
N ILE A 89 8.40 -20.55 -19.94
CA ILE A 89 7.85 -20.52 -18.57
C ILE A 89 8.34 -21.72 -17.75
N GLU A 90 8.45 -22.89 -18.37
CA GLU A 90 8.87 -24.13 -17.72
C GLU A 90 10.40 -24.31 -17.65
N ASP A 91 11.16 -23.38 -18.22
CA ASP A 91 12.60 -23.48 -18.33
C ASP A 91 13.31 -23.38 -16.97
N ASN A 92 14.27 -24.27 -16.74
CA ASN A 92 15.13 -24.29 -15.58
C ASN A 92 16.59 -23.94 -15.94
N GLY A 93 16.78 -23.08 -16.96
CA GLY A 93 18.08 -22.65 -17.46
C GLY A 93 18.60 -23.45 -18.67
N ALA A 94 17.83 -24.41 -19.18
CA ALA A 94 18.25 -25.26 -20.30
C ALA A 94 18.25 -24.51 -21.64
N ILE A 95 17.35 -23.53 -21.82
CA ILE A 95 17.24 -22.78 -23.07
C ILE A 95 18.50 -21.95 -23.34
N GLU A 96 19.01 -21.24 -22.33
CA GLU A 96 20.23 -20.46 -22.49
C GLU A 96 21.44 -21.35 -22.78
N GLU A 97 21.56 -22.49 -22.09
CA GLU A 97 22.63 -23.46 -22.34
C GLU A 97 22.57 -24.00 -23.78
N GLN A 98 21.38 -24.32 -24.29
CA GLN A 98 21.20 -24.72 -25.70
C GLN A 98 21.63 -23.63 -26.68
N ILE A 99 21.26 -22.37 -26.42
CA ILE A 99 21.66 -21.23 -27.26
C ILE A 99 23.18 -21.03 -27.23
N ILE A 100 23.80 -21.12 -26.05
CA ILE A 100 25.26 -21.01 -25.91
C ILE A 100 25.98 -22.16 -26.62
N ASN A 101 25.48 -23.39 -26.52
CA ASN A 101 26.10 -24.55 -27.17
C ASN A 101 26.03 -24.47 -28.71
N GLU A 102 24.94 -23.93 -29.26
CA GLU A 102 24.71 -23.85 -30.71
C GLU A 102 25.30 -22.58 -31.34
N PHE A 103 25.20 -21.43 -30.67
CA PHE A 103 25.58 -20.12 -31.20
C PHE A 103 26.77 -19.48 -30.49
N GLY A 104 27.26 -20.05 -29.38
CA GLY A 104 28.33 -19.51 -28.54
C GLY A 104 27.86 -18.40 -27.59
N LYS A 105 26.99 -17.50 -28.04
CA LYS A 105 26.38 -16.41 -27.27
C LYS A 105 25.03 -16.00 -27.85
N VAL A 106 24.19 -15.34 -27.06
CA VAL A 106 22.83 -14.95 -27.46
C VAL A 106 22.84 -13.92 -28.59
N GLU A 107 23.84 -13.03 -28.65
CA GLU A 107 23.97 -12.04 -29.73
C GLU A 107 24.11 -12.71 -31.10
N ASN A 108 24.79 -13.86 -31.17
CA ASN A 108 24.93 -14.60 -32.42
C ASN A 108 23.59 -15.21 -32.88
N LEU A 109 22.71 -15.61 -31.95
CA LEU A 109 21.34 -16.01 -32.30
C LEU A 109 20.57 -14.81 -32.89
N ILE A 110 20.71 -13.63 -32.29
CA ILE A 110 20.02 -12.40 -32.73
C ILE A 110 20.46 -11.98 -34.14
N GLU A 111 21.76 -12.03 -34.43
CA GLU A 111 22.31 -11.75 -35.77
C GLU A 111 21.70 -12.69 -36.84
N ASN A 112 21.35 -13.91 -36.45
CA ASN A 112 20.75 -14.92 -37.33
C ASN A 112 19.22 -14.87 -37.44
N LEU A 113 18.54 -13.87 -36.85
CA LEU A 113 17.09 -13.69 -36.96
C LEU A 113 16.64 -13.16 -38.34
N SER A 114 17.56 -12.59 -39.14
CA SER A 114 17.22 -11.80 -40.35
C SER A 114 17.71 -12.40 -41.69
N ASN A 115 18.62 -13.39 -41.67
CA ASN A 115 19.31 -13.92 -42.87
C ASN A 115 18.36 -14.57 -43.91
N ARG A 116 18.24 -14.01 -45.12
CA ARG A 116 17.13 -14.14 -46.11
C ARG A 116 16.72 -15.53 -46.67
N ARG A 117 17.08 -16.70 -46.11
CA ARG A 117 16.56 -18.02 -46.59
C ARG A 117 16.19 -18.99 -45.44
N ASP A 118 15.17 -19.82 -45.69
CA ASP A 118 14.80 -21.10 -45.02
C ASP A 118 14.05 -21.19 -43.66
N LYS A 119 13.49 -22.40 -43.43
CA LYS A 119 12.74 -22.90 -42.24
C LYS A 119 13.48 -22.67 -40.91
N GLU A 120 14.80 -22.55 -40.93
CA GLU A 120 15.65 -22.27 -39.76
C GLU A 120 15.29 -20.94 -39.07
N LYS A 121 14.87 -19.93 -39.85
CA LYS A 121 14.39 -18.65 -39.30
C LYS A 121 13.30 -18.81 -38.27
N TYR A 122 12.32 -19.65 -38.58
CA TYR A 122 11.19 -19.88 -37.70
C TYR A 122 11.69 -20.45 -36.37
N PHE A 123 12.58 -21.45 -36.41
CA PHE A 123 13.17 -22.04 -35.20
C PHE A 123 13.98 -21.03 -34.39
N HIS A 124 14.75 -20.15 -35.02
CA HIS A 124 15.49 -19.09 -34.31
C HIS A 124 14.55 -18.10 -33.60
N ARG A 125 13.44 -17.72 -34.24
CA ARG A 125 12.42 -16.84 -33.62
C ARG A 125 11.75 -17.48 -32.42
N ILE A 126 11.39 -18.76 -32.54
CA ILE A 126 10.82 -19.55 -31.44
C ILE A 126 11.82 -19.64 -30.28
N LYS A 127 13.10 -19.97 -30.55
CA LYS A 127 14.16 -20.00 -29.52
C LYS A 127 14.33 -18.64 -28.83
N MET A 128 14.36 -17.56 -29.60
CA MET A 128 14.48 -16.20 -29.06
C MET A 128 13.30 -15.83 -28.16
N LEU A 129 12.07 -16.14 -28.58
CA LEU A 129 10.87 -15.92 -27.77
C LEU A 129 10.93 -16.72 -26.46
N SER A 130 11.27 -18.01 -26.52
CA SER A 130 11.41 -18.84 -25.32
C SER A 130 12.49 -18.30 -24.38
N TYR A 131 13.62 -17.81 -24.92
CA TYR A 131 14.68 -17.17 -24.13
C TYR A 131 14.18 -15.91 -23.42
N LEU A 132 13.52 -14.99 -24.12
CA LEU A 132 13.01 -13.74 -23.53
C LEU A 132 12.02 -14.00 -22.39
N VAL A 133 11.18 -15.03 -22.53
CA VAL A 133 10.25 -15.44 -21.48
C VAL A 133 10.99 -16.09 -20.31
N SER A 134 11.94 -16.99 -20.56
CA SER A 134 12.73 -17.68 -19.52
C SER A 134 13.56 -16.72 -18.65
N LYS A 135 14.02 -15.61 -19.22
CA LYS A 135 14.78 -14.57 -18.51
C LYS A 135 13.90 -13.52 -17.84
N GLU A 136 12.58 -13.70 -17.85
CA GLU A 136 11.60 -12.74 -17.37
C GLU A 136 11.79 -11.34 -18.00
N ILE A 137 12.36 -11.28 -19.21
CA ILE A 137 12.50 -10.06 -20.00
C ILE A 137 11.13 -9.73 -20.59
N LEU A 138 10.40 -10.75 -21.07
CA LEU A 138 9.06 -10.62 -21.65
C LEU A 138 8.00 -11.25 -20.73
N THR A 139 7.04 -10.44 -20.28
CA THR A 139 5.85 -10.88 -19.55
C THR A 139 4.60 -10.65 -20.40
N ILE A 140 3.75 -11.67 -20.53
CA ILE A 140 2.56 -11.62 -21.40
C ILE A 140 1.29 -11.86 -20.58
N LYS A 141 0.28 -11.01 -20.82
CA LYS A 141 -1.11 -11.20 -20.43
C LYS A 141 -1.99 -11.19 -21.68
N VAL A 142 -3.11 -11.91 -21.62
CA VAL A 142 -4.13 -11.92 -22.68
C VAL A 142 -5.32 -11.06 -22.23
N GLY A 143 -5.71 -10.11 -23.08
CA GLY A 143 -6.84 -9.21 -22.86
C GLY A 143 -8.15 -9.76 -23.41
N PHE A 144 -9.22 -9.60 -22.63
CA PHE A 144 -10.57 -10.06 -22.94
C PHE A 144 -11.57 -8.94 -22.71
N VAL A 145 -12.55 -8.80 -23.61
CA VAL A 145 -13.66 -7.86 -23.41
C VAL A 145 -14.59 -8.40 -22.32
N ALA A 146 -15.02 -7.50 -21.43
CA ALA A 146 -15.93 -7.81 -20.34
C ALA A 146 -17.16 -6.91 -20.36
N ARG A 147 -18.31 -7.47 -19.96
CA ARG A 147 -19.56 -6.76 -19.71
C ARG A 147 -20.03 -7.08 -18.30
N TYR A 148 -20.41 -6.06 -17.54
CA TYR A 148 -20.75 -6.22 -16.12
C TYR A 148 -19.68 -6.99 -15.33
N ASP A 149 -18.41 -6.68 -15.60
CA ASP A 149 -17.22 -7.28 -14.96
C ASP A 149 -16.96 -8.76 -15.28
N ARG A 150 -17.70 -9.36 -16.23
CA ARG A 150 -17.51 -10.74 -16.68
C ARG A 150 -17.03 -10.79 -18.12
N ILE A 151 -16.04 -11.64 -18.41
CA ILE A 151 -15.60 -11.94 -19.78
C ILE A 151 -16.79 -12.46 -20.57
N VAL A 152 -16.93 -11.93 -21.78
CA VAL A 152 -17.88 -12.37 -22.80
C VAL A 152 -17.15 -13.00 -23.97
N ASP A 153 -17.90 -13.69 -24.83
CA ASP A 153 -17.48 -14.38 -26.06
C ASP A 153 -16.30 -13.67 -26.77
N PRO A 154 -15.07 -14.21 -26.63
CA PRO A 154 -13.85 -13.65 -27.21
C PRO A 154 -13.81 -13.70 -28.74
N GLU A 155 -14.61 -14.56 -29.40
CA GLU A 155 -14.67 -14.57 -30.87
C GLU A 155 -15.45 -13.36 -31.40
N LYS A 156 -16.52 -12.97 -30.69
CA LYS A 156 -17.35 -11.81 -31.05
C LYS A 156 -16.79 -10.49 -30.53
N HIS A 157 -16.12 -10.50 -29.38
CA HIS A 157 -15.66 -9.29 -28.71
C HIS A 157 -14.15 -9.33 -28.50
N LYS A 158 -13.44 -8.70 -29.43
CA LYS A 158 -11.98 -8.78 -29.52
C LYS A 158 -11.31 -7.60 -28.82
N PHE A 159 -10.27 -7.87 -28.03
CA PHE A 159 -9.35 -6.84 -27.53
C PHE A 159 -8.49 -6.36 -28.69
N HIS A 160 -8.68 -5.12 -29.16
CA HIS A 160 -8.12 -4.66 -30.44
C HIS A 160 -7.24 -3.41 -30.34
N ASN A 161 -6.76 -3.11 -29.13
CA ASN A 161 -5.89 -1.96 -28.86
C ASN A 161 -4.51 -2.15 -29.49
N LYS A 162 -3.87 -1.03 -29.83
CA LYS A 162 -2.58 -0.96 -30.55
C LYS A 162 -1.75 0.20 -30.05
N VAL A 163 -1.31 0.08 -28.81
CA VAL A 163 -0.56 1.13 -28.10
C VAL A 163 0.83 0.60 -27.77
N MET A 164 1.85 1.43 -27.98
CA MET A 164 3.23 1.19 -27.59
C MET A 164 3.63 2.26 -26.58
N ILE A 165 4.28 1.86 -25.49
CA ILE A 165 4.70 2.77 -24.43
C ILE A 165 6.14 2.41 -24.09
N PHE A 166 7.02 3.39 -24.23
CA PHE A 166 8.45 3.24 -23.99
C PHE A 166 8.86 4.16 -22.84
N SER A 167 9.69 3.65 -21.92
CA SER A 167 10.31 4.45 -20.86
C SER A 167 11.82 4.26 -20.85
N ASP A 168 12.60 5.33 -20.76
CA ASP A 168 14.06 5.29 -20.62
C ASP A 168 14.51 5.33 -19.14
N ASN A 169 15.82 5.24 -18.90
CA ASN A 169 16.41 5.30 -17.55
C ASN A 169 16.21 6.64 -16.84
N ASN A 170 15.96 7.71 -17.60
CA ASN A 170 15.82 9.07 -17.07
C ASN A 170 14.34 9.40 -16.76
N GLY A 171 13.44 8.45 -16.92
CA GLY A 171 12.00 8.62 -16.70
C GLY A 171 11.26 9.33 -17.83
N ASN A 172 11.92 9.58 -18.97
CA ASN A 172 11.24 10.08 -20.16
C ASN A 172 10.38 8.97 -20.77
N LYS A 173 9.27 9.36 -21.40
CA LYS A 173 8.31 8.43 -21.97
C LYS A 173 7.93 8.81 -23.39
N ILE A 174 7.74 7.81 -24.22
CA ILE A 174 7.16 7.92 -25.55
C ILE A 174 5.93 7.00 -25.60
N VAL A 175 4.80 7.51 -26.04
CA VAL A 175 3.61 6.71 -26.35
C VAL A 175 3.39 6.77 -27.85
N ALA A 176 3.26 5.63 -28.50
CA ALA A 176 2.87 5.53 -29.89
C ALA A 176 1.53 4.80 -30.01
N ASN A 177 0.55 5.41 -30.68
CA ASN A 177 -0.78 4.84 -30.86
C ASN A 177 -1.13 4.85 -32.34
N GLY A 178 -1.61 3.74 -32.87
CA GLY A 178 -1.81 3.62 -34.30
C GLY A 178 -2.49 2.33 -34.71
N SER A 179 -2.48 2.04 -36.00
CA SER A 179 -3.15 0.88 -36.57
C SER A 179 -2.21 -0.34 -36.77
N ILE A 180 -0.91 -0.16 -36.53
CA ILE A 180 0.15 -1.17 -36.64
C ILE A 180 -0.02 -2.32 -35.62
N ASN A 181 -0.32 -3.53 -36.14
CA ASN A 181 -0.21 -4.79 -35.42
C ASN A 181 1.21 -5.38 -35.49
N GLU A 182 1.59 -6.23 -34.53
CA GLU A 182 2.86 -6.98 -34.56
C GLU A 182 2.76 -8.25 -35.41
N SER A 183 2.43 -8.06 -36.69
CA SER A 183 2.49 -9.12 -37.70
C SER A 183 3.30 -8.63 -38.90
N LEU A 184 4.05 -9.53 -39.52
CA LEU A 184 4.84 -9.24 -40.73
C LEU A 184 4.00 -8.59 -41.84
N GLY A 185 2.72 -9.00 -41.97
CA GLY A 185 1.81 -8.45 -42.97
C GLY A 185 1.37 -7.02 -42.69
N ALA A 186 1.13 -6.65 -41.43
CA ALA A 186 0.68 -5.31 -41.07
C ALA A 186 1.78 -4.25 -41.22
N LEU A 187 3.05 -4.62 -40.99
CA LEU A 187 4.18 -3.70 -41.05
C LEU A 187 4.72 -3.45 -42.47
N ILE A 188 4.52 -4.39 -43.40
CA ILE A 188 5.13 -4.34 -44.74
C ILE A 188 4.10 -4.11 -45.86
N ASN A 189 2.87 -4.62 -45.71
CA ASN A 189 1.93 -4.70 -46.83
C ASN A 189 0.70 -3.79 -46.68
N ASN A 190 0.46 -3.22 -45.50
CA ASN A 190 -0.69 -2.36 -45.23
C ASN A 190 -0.27 -0.89 -45.05
N GLU A 191 -1.13 0.02 -45.48
CA GLU A 191 -1.02 1.44 -45.12
C GLU A 191 -1.50 1.62 -43.68
N GLU A 192 -0.56 1.93 -42.79
CA GLU A 192 -0.81 2.10 -41.36
C GLU A 192 -0.20 3.43 -40.91
N SER A 193 -0.80 4.08 -39.91
CA SER A 193 -0.26 5.28 -39.30
C SER A 193 0.02 5.09 -37.80
N LEU A 194 0.97 5.86 -37.29
CA LEU A 194 1.38 5.83 -35.89
C LEU A 194 1.60 7.25 -35.37
N ASP A 195 0.75 7.69 -34.45
CA ASP A 195 0.89 8.96 -33.75
C ASP A 195 1.77 8.79 -32.51
N VAL A 196 2.70 9.71 -32.31
CA VAL A 196 3.75 9.64 -31.30
C VAL A 196 3.69 10.83 -30.34
N PHE A 197 3.57 10.53 -29.06
CA PHE A 197 3.46 11.48 -27.96
C PHE A 197 4.68 11.37 -27.04
N LYS A 198 5.38 12.50 -26.85
CA LYS A 198 6.62 12.59 -26.06
C LYS A 198 6.40 13.28 -24.72
N SER A 199 6.97 12.75 -23.63
CA SER A 199 6.78 13.28 -22.27
C SER A 199 7.39 14.65 -22.02
N TRP A 200 8.39 15.05 -22.82
CA TRP A 200 9.04 16.36 -22.72
C TRP A 200 8.36 17.45 -23.56
N GLU A 201 7.24 17.13 -24.21
CA GLU A 201 6.42 18.09 -24.96
C GLU A 201 5.12 18.37 -24.20
N PRO A 202 4.91 19.60 -23.66
CA PRO A 202 3.77 19.91 -22.82
C PRO A 202 2.40 19.62 -23.45
N SER A 203 2.26 19.81 -24.77
CA SER A 203 1.03 19.53 -25.53
C SER A 203 0.65 18.05 -25.54
N ASN A 204 1.62 17.14 -25.36
CA ASN A 204 1.41 15.70 -25.44
C ASN A 204 1.02 15.07 -24.11
N LEU A 205 1.24 15.78 -22.99
CA LEU A 205 1.06 15.25 -21.63
C LEU A 205 -0.36 14.68 -21.36
N PRO A 206 -1.47 15.30 -21.81
CA PRO A 206 -2.80 14.73 -21.59
C PRO A 206 -3.01 13.37 -22.26
N TYR A 207 -2.52 13.21 -23.50
CA TYR A 207 -2.62 11.96 -24.26
C TYR A 207 -1.77 10.86 -23.65
N LEU A 208 -0.53 11.19 -23.30
CA LEU A 208 0.42 10.28 -22.66
C LEU A 208 -0.13 9.75 -21.33
N LYS A 209 -0.69 10.65 -20.50
CA LYS A 209 -1.32 10.28 -19.22
C LYS A 209 -2.48 9.30 -19.42
N ASN A 210 -3.35 9.54 -20.38
CA ASN A 210 -4.50 8.67 -20.64
C ASN A 210 -4.08 7.24 -21.03
N HIS A 211 -3.13 7.11 -21.97
CA HIS A 211 -2.64 5.79 -22.40
C HIS A 211 -1.92 5.03 -21.28
N LEU A 212 -1.09 5.70 -20.50
CA LEU A 212 -0.40 5.08 -19.38
C LEU A 212 -1.36 4.61 -18.29
N GLU A 213 -2.31 5.47 -17.88
CA GLU A 213 -3.32 5.09 -16.88
C GLU A 213 -4.20 3.93 -17.36
N MET A 214 -4.51 3.89 -18.66
CA MET A 214 -5.33 2.84 -19.23
C MET A 214 -4.57 1.51 -19.27
N PHE A 215 -3.31 1.51 -19.71
CA PHE A 215 -2.46 0.33 -19.68
C PHE A 215 -2.36 -0.22 -18.26
N ASP A 216 -2.06 0.62 -17.27
CA ASP A 216 -1.92 0.18 -15.88
C ASP A 216 -3.26 -0.33 -15.30
N LYS A 217 -4.40 0.22 -15.72
CA LYS A 217 -5.73 -0.30 -15.37
C LYS A 217 -5.99 -1.67 -15.98
N TYR A 218 -5.61 -1.90 -17.23
CA TYR A 218 -5.73 -3.22 -17.87
C TYR A 218 -4.78 -4.22 -17.22
N TRP A 219 -3.50 -3.86 -17.12
CA TRP A 219 -2.46 -4.71 -16.55
C TRP A 219 -2.76 -5.14 -15.11
N SER A 220 -3.32 -4.25 -14.28
CA SER A 220 -3.72 -4.55 -12.91
C SER A 220 -5.16 -5.08 -12.79
N ASN A 221 -5.79 -5.46 -13.89
CA ASN A 221 -7.17 -6.00 -13.94
C ASN A 221 -8.25 -5.11 -13.27
N ARG A 222 -8.03 -3.79 -13.20
CA ARG A 222 -8.94 -2.79 -12.59
C ARG A 222 -10.01 -2.28 -13.56
N SER A 223 -9.87 -2.53 -14.85
CA SER A 223 -10.89 -2.15 -15.83
C SER A 223 -12.14 -3.03 -15.71
N LYS A 224 -13.31 -2.39 -15.87
CA LYS A 224 -14.61 -3.08 -15.94
C LYS A 224 -14.92 -3.61 -17.34
N SER A 225 -14.32 -3.02 -18.37
CA SER A 225 -14.58 -3.32 -19.78
C SER A 225 -13.56 -4.27 -20.39
N ILE A 226 -12.36 -4.35 -19.82
CA ILE A 226 -11.29 -5.24 -20.25
C ILE A 226 -10.78 -5.99 -19.03
N LYS A 227 -10.67 -7.31 -19.14
CA LYS A 227 -10.00 -8.16 -18.17
C LYS A 227 -8.74 -8.75 -18.77
N THR A 228 -7.67 -8.87 -17.98
CA THR A 228 -6.42 -9.47 -18.44
C THR A 228 -6.07 -10.67 -17.60
N ILE A 229 -5.65 -11.75 -18.25
CA ILE A 229 -5.21 -12.99 -17.58
C ILE A 229 -3.75 -13.27 -17.94
N LYS A 230 -2.90 -13.63 -16.96
CA LYS A 230 -1.52 -14.05 -17.27
C LYS A 230 -1.50 -15.27 -18.19
N ILE A 231 -0.61 -15.26 -19.18
CA ILE A 231 -0.59 -16.29 -20.23
C ILE A 231 -0.35 -17.71 -19.66
N ASN A 232 0.47 -17.84 -18.63
CA ASN A 232 0.73 -19.12 -17.97
C ASN A 232 -0.54 -19.77 -17.41
N LYS A 233 -1.47 -18.98 -16.86
CA LYS A 233 -2.75 -19.50 -16.36
C LYS A 233 -3.65 -20.02 -17.47
N LEU A 234 -3.59 -19.41 -18.65
CA LEU A 234 -4.33 -19.88 -19.82
C LEU A 234 -3.72 -21.17 -20.41
N LEU A 235 -2.40 -21.31 -20.35
CA LEU A 235 -1.67 -22.53 -20.73
C LEU A 235 -2.00 -23.70 -19.79
N GLU A 236 -1.88 -23.50 -18.47
CA GLU A 236 -2.25 -24.49 -17.44
C GLU A 236 -3.69 -25.01 -17.64
N ASN A 237 -4.60 -24.11 -18.03
CA ASN A 237 -6.00 -24.41 -18.28
C ASN A 237 -6.31 -24.85 -19.71
N LYS A 238 -5.30 -25.00 -20.58
CA LYS A 238 -5.41 -25.42 -21.99
C LYS A 238 -6.40 -24.57 -22.81
N VAL A 239 -6.59 -23.30 -22.45
CA VAL A 239 -7.56 -22.41 -23.11
C VAL A 239 -7.07 -22.03 -24.51
N LEU A 240 -5.79 -21.63 -24.62
CA LEU A 240 -5.21 -21.14 -25.87
C LEU A 240 -5.18 -22.18 -27.00
N LEU A 241 -5.13 -23.47 -26.65
CA LEU A 241 -5.13 -24.57 -27.62
C LEU A 241 -6.53 -24.94 -28.11
N LYS A 242 -7.58 -24.60 -27.34
CA LYS A 242 -8.97 -25.02 -27.61
C LYS A 242 -9.87 -23.89 -28.08
N TYR A 243 -9.47 -22.63 -27.96
CA TYR A 243 -10.42 -21.53 -28.15
C TYR A 243 -11.04 -21.50 -29.56
N LYS A 244 -10.27 -21.82 -30.62
CA LYS A 244 -10.77 -21.92 -32.02
C LYS A 244 -11.59 -23.18 -32.30
N SER A 245 -11.66 -24.13 -31.35
CA SER A 245 -12.39 -25.39 -31.50
C SER A 245 -13.80 -25.34 -30.94
N TYR A 246 -14.12 -24.34 -30.10
CA TYR A 246 -15.47 -24.12 -29.60
C TYR A 246 -16.35 -23.61 -30.75
N ARG A 247 -17.37 -24.38 -31.11
CA ARG A 247 -18.28 -24.06 -32.22
C ARG A 247 -19.74 -23.99 -31.77
N SER A 248 -20.09 -24.66 -30.68
CA SER A 248 -21.44 -24.63 -30.11
C SER A 248 -21.62 -23.49 -29.11
N LYS A 249 -22.87 -23.10 -28.85
CA LYS A 249 -23.19 -22.07 -27.86
C LYS A 249 -22.84 -22.52 -26.44
N GLU A 250 -23.03 -23.80 -26.14
CA GLU A 250 -22.72 -24.41 -24.83
C GLU A 250 -21.21 -24.41 -24.58
N GLU A 251 -20.43 -24.76 -25.61
CA GLU A 251 -18.97 -24.73 -25.61
C GLU A 251 -18.38 -23.34 -25.34
N ILE A 252 -18.96 -22.31 -25.97
CA ILE A 252 -18.56 -20.91 -25.75
C ILE A 252 -18.89 -20.49 -24.30
N LEU A 253 -20.06 -20.87 -23.78
CA LEU A 253 -20.46 -20.55 -22.41
C LEU A 253 -19.53 -21.24 -21.39
N GLU A 254 -19.16 -22.49 -21.62
CA GLU A 254 -18.19 -23.22 -20.78
C GLU A 254 -16.83 -22.51 -20.77
N MET A 255 -16.36 -22.03 -21.93
CA MET A 255 -15.13 -21.24 -22.02
C MET A 255 -15.24 -19.91 -21.25
N GLU A 256 -16.35 -19.17 -21.41
CA GLU A 256 -16.61 -17.93 -20.68
C GLU A 256 -16.57 -18.17 -19.15
N GLU A 257 -17.24 -19.22 -18.67
CA GLU A 257 -17.25 -19.58 -17.26
C GLU A 257 -15.83 -19.94 -16.76
N LYS A 258 -15.07 -20.69 -17.55
CA LYS A 258 -13.70 -21.05 -17.22
C LYS A 258 -12.78 -19.83 -17.13
N LEU A 259 -12.87 -18.91 -18.11
CA LEU A 259 -12.09 -17.67 -18.12
C LEU A 259 -12.43 -16.77 -16.93
N ASN A 260 -13.71 -16.62 -16.61
CA ASN A 260 -14.16 -15.88 -15.44
C ASN A 260 -13.68 -16.53 -14.14
N HIS A 261 -13.70 -17.87 -14.05
CA HIS A 261 -13.17 -18.58 -12.89
C HIS A 261 -11.65 -18.37 -12.70
N ILE A 262 -10.88 -18.34 -13.80
CA ILE A 262 -9.45 -18.02 -13.76
C ILE A 262 -9.24 -16.61 -13.18
N ILE A 263 -10.02 -15.61 -13.60
CA ILE A 263 -9.92 -14.24 -13.05
C ILE A 263 -10.29 -14.18 -11.57
N GLU A 264 -11.37 -14.85 -11.17
CA GLU A 264 -11.80 -14.88 -9.76
C GLU A 264 -10.74 -15.53 -8.84
N THR A 265 -9.90 -16.39 -9.40
CA THR A 265 -8.80 -17.07 -8.71
C THR A 265 -7.46 -16.35 -8.86
N GLU A 266 -7.29 -15.51 -9.89
CA GLU A 266 -6.11 -14.67 -10.14
C GLU A 266 -6.15 -13.41 -9.26
N LYS A 267 -5.73 -13.60 -8.01
CA LYS A 267 -5.58 -12.54 -7.02
C LYS A 267 -4.31 -11.73 -7.27
N ASP A 268 -4.33 -10.44 -6.93
CA ASP A 268 -3.13 -9.59 -6.98
C ASP A 268 -2.05 -10.23 -6.10
N SER A 269 -0.99 -10.78 -6.69
CA SER A 269 0.10 -11.37 -5.92
C SER A 269 0.66 -10.34 -4.95
N LEU A 270 0.73 -10.68 -3.67
CA LEU A 270 1.34 -9.81 -2.67
C LEU A 270 2.72 -9.33 -3.14
N PRO A 271 3.05 -8.03 -2.99
CA PRO A 271 4.41 -7.58 -3.27
C PRO A 271 5.41 -8.38 -2.41
N PRO A 272 6.63 -8.62 -2.92
CA PRO A 272 7.65 -9.33 -2.15
C PRO A 272 7.91 -8.61 -0.83
N LEU A 273 8.26 -9.38 0.21
CA LEU A 273 8.62 -8.79 1.49
C LEU A 273 9.83 -7.89 1.36
N ARG A 274 9.79 -6.76 2.09
CA ARG A 274 10.98 -5.92 2.27
C ARG A 274 11.99 -6.65 3.16
N PRO A 275 13.30 -6.36 3.07
CA PRO A 275 14.33 -7.06 3.84
C PRO A 275 14.05 -7.12 5.36
N PHE A 276 13.59 -6.03 5.98
CA PHE A 276 13.24 -6.03 7.41
C PHE A 276 11.99 -6.86 7.72
N GLN A 277 11.00 -6.90 6.82
CA GLN A 277 9.80 -7.72 7.00
C GLN A 277 10.16 -9.20 6.92
N GLU A 278 11.04 -9.58 5.98
CA GLU A 278 11.55 -10.94 5.85
C GLU A 278 12.32 -11.38 7.10
N LYS A 279 13.17 -10.50 7.64
CA LYS A 279 13.91 -10.77 8.89
C LYS A 279 12.96 -11.01 10.06
N VAL A 280 12.00 -10.12 10.29
CA VAL A 280 11.05 -10.25 11.41
C VAL A 280 10.20 -11.52 11.29
N VAL A 281 9.76 -11.89 10.08
CA VAL A 281 9.04 -13.15 9.84
C VAL A 281 9.93 -14.37 10.11
N LYS A 282 11.18 -14.37 9.65
CA LYS A 282 12.15 -15.45 9.95
C LYS A 282 12.45 -15.56 11.44
N ASN A 283 12.69 -14.44 12.12
CA ASN A 283 12.94 -14.43 13.55
C ASN A 283 11.73 -14.94 14.34
N TRP A 284 10.51 -14.63 13.94
CA TRP A 284 9.32 -15.18 14.58
C TRP A 284 9.24 -16.71 14.51
N ILE A 285 9.59 -17.29 13.36
CA ILE A 285 9.68 -18.74 13.19
C ILE A 285 10.77 -19.32 14.11
N LEU A 286 11.94 -18.67 14.19
CA LEU A 286 13.04 -19.08 15.07
C LEU A 286 12.67 -19.02 16.56
N HIS A 287 11.76 -18.11 16.94
CA HIS A 287 11.27 -17.97 18.31
C HIS A 287 9.97 -18.75 18.55
N ASN A 288 9.89 -19.96 17.99
CA ASN A 288 8.78 -20.89 18.18
C ASN A 288 7.40 -20.30 17.84
N HIS A 289 7.34 -19.40 16.85
CA HIS A 289 6.08 -18.80 16.39
C HIS A 289 5.37 -17.97 17.47
N ARG A 290 6.13 -17.40 18.42
CA ARG A 290 5.64 -16.55 19.50
C ARG A 290 6.42 -15.24 19.52
N GLY A 291 5.71 -14.11 19.46
CA GLY A 291 6.34 -12.81 19.57
C GLY A 291 5.47 -11.64 19.16
N ILE A 292 6.03 -10.44 19.30
CA ILE A 292 5.41 -9.18 18.90
C ILE A 292 6.23 -8.54 17.78
N PHE A 293 5.57 -8.16 16.69
CA PHE A 293 6.17 -7.34 15.66
C PHE A 293 6.06 -5.88 16.08
N SER A 294 7.17 -5.31 16.58
CA SER A 294 7.32 -3.87 16.79
C SER A 294 7.78 -3.21 15.48
N LEU A 295 6.80 -2.78 14.69
CA LEU A 295 7.02 -2.19 13.36
C LEU A 295 6.29 -0.85 13.29
N ALA A 296 6.94 0.20 12.80
CA ALA A 296 6.35 1.53 12.69
C ALA A 296 5.02 1.55 11.89
N THR A 297 4.18 2.55 12.10
CA THR A 297 2.97 2.71 11.28
C THR A 297 3.35 3.03 9.83
N GLY A 298 2.59 2.49 8.87
CA GLY A 298 2.86 2.70 7.43
C GLY A 298 3.96 1.84 6.80
N THR A 299 4.67 1.00 7.56
CA THR A 299 5.77 0.15 7.04
C THR A 299 5.34 -1.24 6.57
N GLY A 300 4.04 -1.56 6.62
CA GLY A 300 3.50 -2.83 6.11
C GLY A 300 3.41 -3.97 7.13
N LYS A 301 3.08 -3.68 8.39
CA LYS A 301 2.81 -4.69 9.44
C LYS A 301 1.91 -5.83 8.98
N THR A 302 0.77 -5.47 8.38
CA THR A 302 -0.23 -6.41 7.89
C THR A 302 0.35 -7.34 6.81
N ARG A 303 1.24 -6.83 5.94
CA ARG A 303 1.91 -7.64 4.91
C ARG A 303 2.83 -8.69 5.52
N ALA A 304 3.63 -8.32 6.52
CA ALA A 304 4.50 -9.26 7.24
C ALA A 304 3.68 -10.31 8.00
N ALA A 305 2.59 -9.90 8.63
CA ALA A 305 1.69 -10.81 9.33
C ALA A 305 0.96 -11.78 8.37
N ILE A 306 0.51 -11.32 7.19
CA ILE A 306 -0.06 -12.22 6.17
C ILE A 306 0.99 -13.23 5.69
N GLU A 307 2.26 -12.84 5.58
CA GLU A 307 3.32 -13.81 5.26
C GLU A 307 3.39 -14.92 6.32
N THR A 308 3.31 -14.59 7.61
CA THR A 308 3.32 -15.61 8.67
C THR A 308 2.16 -16.60 8.53
N ILE A 309 0.99 -16.14 8.08
CA ILE A 309 -0.16 -16.99 7.79
C ILE A 309 0.16 -17.95 6.63
N ILE A 310 0.67 -17.42 5.52
CA ILE A 310 1.00 -18.19 4.32
C ILE A 310 2.02 -19.29 4.65
N ARG A 311 3.16 -18.93 5.25
CA ARG A 311 4.23 -19.87 5.61
C ARG A 311 3.80 -20.92 6.63
N THR A 312 2.84 -20.58 7.50
CA THR A 312 2.25 -21.55 8.44
C THR A 312 1.36 -22.54 7.68
N PHE A 313 0.47 -22.05 6.82
CA PHE A 313 -0.45 -22.87 6.04
C PHE A 313 0.22 -23.78 5.00
N GLU A 314 1.44 -23.44 4.55
CA GLU A 314 2.27 -24.31 3.71
C GLU A 314 2.79 -25.54 4.45
N LYS A 315 2.95 -25.46 5.79
CA LYS A 315 3.54 -26.52 6.60
C LYS A 315 2.52 -27.32 7.37
N GLU A 316 1.46 -26.67 7.85
CA GLU A 316 0.51 -27.30 8.75
C GLU A 316 -0.89 -26.69 8.67
N ARG A 317 -1.87 -27.46 9.15
CA ARG A 317 -3.27 -27.07 9.21
C ARG A 317 -3.53 -26.25 10.45
N LYS A 318 -4.03 -25.02 10.29
CA LYS A 318 -4.33 -24.12 11.43
C LYS A 318 -5.67 -23.41 11.28
N ILE A 319 -6.21 -22.99 12.42
CA ILE A 319 -7.29 -22.02 12.53
C ILE A 319 -6.64 -20.69 12.90
N VAL A 320 -6.46 -19.81 11.93
CA VAL A 320 -5.97 -18.46 12.17
C VAL A 320 -7.12 -17.61 12.68
N VAL A 321 -6.93 -16.99 13.86
CA VAL A 321 -7.88 -16.02 14.40
C VAL A 321 -7.18 -14.67 14.50
N ILE A 322 -7.65 -13.72 13.69
CA ILE A 322 -7.19 -12.34 13.68
C ILE A 322 -8.16 -11.52 14.53
N VAL A 323 -7.64 -10.95 15.61
CA VAL A 323 -8.41 -10.14 16.54
C VAL A 323 -8.01 -8.68 16.37
N CYS A 324 -8.98 -7.84 16.02
CA CYS A 324 -8.78 -6.41 15.83
C CYS A 324 -9.56 -5.60 16.89
N PRO A 325 -9.09 -4.40 17.26
CA PRO A 325 -9.82 -3.53 18.18
C PRO A 325 -11.13 -2.97 17.59
N PHE A 326 -11.19 -2.76 16.27
CA PHE A 326 -12.33 -2.12 15.60
C PHE A 326 -12.77 -2.89 14.35
N ARG A 327 -14.06 -2.77 13.98
CA ARG A 327 -14.64 -3.45 12.79
C ARG A 327 -13.97 -3.02 11.48
N ILE A 328 -13.61 -1.74 11.37
CA ILE A 328 -12.90 -1.19 10.20
C ILE A 328 -11.60 -1.93 9.90
N LEU A 329 -10.82 -2.28 10.94
CA LEU A 329 -9.61 -3.10 10.77
C LEU A 329 -9.95 -4.49 10.28
N CYS A 330 -11.01 -5.09 10.82
CA CYS A 330 -11.44 -6.40 10.35
C CYS A 330 -11.76 -6.39 8.86
N GLU A 331 -12.47 -5.36 8.37
CA GLU A 331 -12.77 -5.17 6.95
C GLU A 331 -11.47 -4.99 6.13
N GLN A 332 -10.51 -4.20 6.61
CA GLN A 332 -9.22 -4.02 5.93
C GLN A 332 -8.44 -5.33 5.82
N TRP A 333 -8.39 -6.11 6.90
CA TRP A 333 -7.79 -7.43 6.92
C TRP A 333 -8.51 -8.38 5.95
N PHE A 334 -9.85 -8.36 5.94
CA PHE A 334 -10.66 -9.17 5.05
C PHE A 334 -10.35 -8.86 3.59
N ASP A 335 -10.40 -7.58 3.23
CA ASP A 335 -10.15 -7.10 1.88
C ASP A 335 -8.74 -7.44 1.42
N LEU A 336 -7.74 -7.16 2.26
CA LEU A 336 -6.35 -7.43 1.91
C LEU A 336 -6.12 -8.92 1.68
N ILE A 337 -6.52 -9.79 2.61
CA ILE A 337 -6.36 -11.24 2.47
C ILE A 337 -7.14 -11.75 1.25
N LYS A 338 -8.38 -11.29 1.06
CA LYS A 338 -9.25 -11.69 -0.06
C LYS A 338 -8.66 -11.28 -1.41
N LYS A 339 -8.11 -10.07 -1.53
CA LYS A 339 -7.53 -9.52 -2.76
C LYS A 339 -6.16 -10.11 -3.08
N THR A 340 -5.41 -10.58 -2.07
CA THR A 340 -3.97 -10.86 -2.24
C THR A 340 -3.52 -12.30 -1.97
N THR A 341 -4.40 -13.15 -1.45
CA THR A 341 -4.06 -14.56 -1.12
C THR A 341 -5.19 -15.49 -1.53
N GLN A 342 -4.94 -16.75 -1.90
CA GLN A 342 -6.02 -17.70 -2.25
C GLN A 342 -7.05 -17.96 -1.14
N TYR A 343 -6.75 -17.61 0.11
CA TYR A 343 -7.60 -17.90 1.25
C TYR A 343 -8.86 -17.02 1.25
N LYS A 344 -9.95 -17.59 1.79
CA LYS A 344 -11.24 -16.92 1.95
C LYS A 344 -11.47 -16.65 3.45
N PRO A 345 -11.14 -15.45 3.96
CA PRO A 345 -11.36 -15.12 5.36
C PRO A 345 -12.85 -15.06 5.68
N PHE A 346 -13.19 -15.27 6.95
CA PHE A 346 -14.56 -15.19 7.46
C PHE A 346 -14.64 -14.11 8.54
N LEU A 347 -15.62 -13.21 8.42
CA LEU A 347 -15.85 -12.15 9.38
C LEU A 347 -16.77 -12.65 10.49
N ALA A 348 -16.29 -12.58 11.72
CA ALA A 348 -17.00 -12.98 12.93
C ALA A 348 -17.13 -11.79 13.88
N TYR A 349 -17.91 -10.80 13.49
CA TYR A 349 -18.38 -9.70 14.33
C TYR A 349 -19.82 -9.35 13.90
N GLU A 350 -20.47 -8.39 14.58
CA GLU A 350 -21.90 -8.04 14.42
C GLU A 350 -22.89 -8.97 15.16
N SER A 351 -24.07 -9.21 14.56
CA SER A 351 -25.12 -10.05 15.16
C SER A 351 -24.65 -11.49 15.26
N GLN A 352 -24.82 -12.08 16.46
CA GLN A 352 -24.55 -13.50 16.72
C GLN A 352 -25.23 -14.42 15.71
N LEU A 353 -26.45 -14.07 15.27
CA LEU A 353 -27.21 -14.85 14.28
C LEU A 353 -26.45 -15.01 12.96
N ASN A 354 -25.63 -14.02 12.59
CA ASN A 354 -24.95 -13.99 11.31
C ASN A 354 -23.62 -14.76 11.33
N TRP A 355 -22.89 -14.75 12.46
CA TRP A 355 -21.56 -15.36 12.50
C TRP A 355 -21.49 -16.72 13.20
N TYR A 356 -22.37 -17.01 14.16
CA TYR A 356 -22.22 -18.18 15.04
C TYR A 356 -22.37 -19.51 14.28
N SER A 357 -23.47 -19.67 13.54
CA SER A 357 -23.75 -20.92 12.79
C SER A 357 -22.71 -21.14 11.67
N PRO A 358 -22.36 -20.15 10.82
CA PRO A 358 -21.33 -20.33 9.81
C PRO A 358 -19.94 -20.65 10.40
N LEU A 359 -19.56 -20.04 11.52
CA LEU A 359 -18.30 -20.36 12.19
C LEU A 359 -18.29 -21.80 12.70
N SER A 360 -19.36 -22.22 13.38
CA SER A 360 -19.50 -23.58 13.91
C SER A 360 -19.37 -24.63 12.80
N ASN A 361 -20.04 -24.41 11.65
CA ASN A 361 -19.94 -25.30 10.48
C ASN A 361 -18.52 -25.39 9.89
N LYS A 362 -17.81 -24.27 9.81
CA LYS A 362 -16.40 -24.25 9.37
C LYS A 362 -15.51 -25.03 10.33
N LEU A 363 -15.65 -24.82 11.63
CA LEU A 363 -14.88 -25.53 12.66
C LEU A 363 -15.13 -27.04 12.63
N ILE A 364 -16.39 -27.46 12.47
CA ILE A 364 -16.74 -28.88 12.28
C ILE A 364 -16.06 -29.43 11.03
N SER A 365 -16.08 -28.69 9.92
CA SER A 365 -15.43 -29.12 8.67
C SER A 365 -13.90 -29.21 8.80
N PHE A 366 -13.28 -28.35 9.61
CA PHE A 366 -11.87 -28.45 9.96
C PHE A 366 -11.59 -29.69 10.82
N LYS A 367 -12.41 -29.97 11.83
CA LYS A 367 -12.29 -31.19 12.64
C LYS A 367 -12.39 -32.45 11.78
N SER A 368 -13.32 -32.47 10.84
CA SER A 368 -13.53 -33.58 9.90
C SER A 368 -12.52 -33.64 8.75
N LYS A 369 -11.54 -32.73 8.71
CA LYS A 369 -10.50 -32.62 7.66
C LYS A 369 -11.02 -32.29 6.26
N ASN A 370 -12.28 -31.86 6.12
CA ASN A 370 -12.84 -31.35 4.86
C ASN A 370 -12.35 -29.93 4.55
N LEU A 371 -11.95 -29.17 5.58
CA LEU A 371 -11.26 -27.90 5.43
C LEU A 371 -9.85 -28.01 6.03
N ASN A 372 -8.85 -27.64 5.22
CA ASN A 372 -7.46 -27.67 5.66
C ASN A 372 -7.11 -26.49 6.58
N ASN A 373 -7.53 -25.28 6.20
CA ASN A 373 -7.15 -24.03 6.86
C ASN A 373 -8.37 -23.11 7.00
N ILE A 374 -8.46 -22.38 8.10
CA ILE A 374 -9.51 -21.38 8.35
C ILE A 374 -8.85 -20.07 8.75
N ILE A 375 -9.36 -18.95 8.22
CA ILE A 375 -9.05 -17.61 8.71
C ILE A 375 -10.36 -17.00 9.24
N VAL A 376 -10.37 -16.66 10.52
CA VAL A 376 -11.47 -15.94 11.19
C VAL A 376 -10.97 -14.56 11.59
N ILE A 377 -11.70 -13.52 11.23
CA ILE A 377 -11.38 -12.14 11.59
C ILE A 377 -12.48 -11.62 12.50
N THR A 378 -12.13 -11.13 13.68
CA THR A 378 -13.09 -10.77 14.73
C THR A 378 -12.63 -9.56 15.52
N THR A 379 -13.54 -8.97 16.31
CA THR A 379 -13.20 -7.86 17.20
C THR A 379 -12.78 -8.37 18.58
N ASN A 380 -12.01 -7.56 19.33
CA ASN A 380 -11.71 -7.82 20.74
C ASN A 380 -12.97 -8.15 21.56
N TYR A 381 -14.06 -7.41 21.31
CA TYR A 381 -15.34 -7.63 21.98
C TYR A 381 -15.92 -9.02 21.67
N THR A 382 -16.10 -9.35 20.38
CA THR A 382 -16.70 -10.62 19.96
C THR A 382 -15.83 -11.82 20.37
N PHE A 383 -14.51 -11.75 20.19
CA PHE A 383 -13.60 -12.82 20.61
C PHE A 383 -13.70 -13.10 22.12
N SER A 384 -13.75 -12.05 22.95
CA SER A 384 -13.87 -12.20 24.41
C SER A 384 -15.24 -12.72 24.89
N GLY A 385 -16.24 -12.72 24.00
CA GLY A 385 -17.60 -13.20 24.27
C GLY A 385 -17.66 -14.70 24.59
N VAL A 386 -18.57 -15.08 25.51
CA VAL A 386 -18.71 -16.47 26.00
C VAL A 386 -18.91 -17.48 24.87
N LEU A 387 -19.73 -17.14 23.88
CA LEU A 387 -20.08 -18.05 22.79
C LEU A 387 -18.92 -18.28 21.82
N PHE A 388 -18.18 -17.23 21.46
CA PHE A 388 -17.01 -17.37 20.60
C PHE A 388 -15.97 -18.26 21.28
N GLN A 389 -15.71 -18.00 22.56
CA GLN A 389 -14.80 -18.78 23.41
C GLN A 389 -15.22 -20.25 23.53
N LYS A 390 -16.52 -20.53 23.67
CA LYS A 390 -17.06 -21.89 23.69
C LYS A 390 -16.83 -22.65 22.38
N GLU A 391 -16.99 -21.98 21.24
CA GLU A 391 -16.81 -22.63 19.93
C GLU A 391 -15.33 -22.82 19.58
N ILE A 392 -14.51 -21.79 19.74
CA ILE A 392 -13.07 -21.87 19.43
C ILE A 392 -12.32 -22.72 20.46
N GLY A 393 -12.80 -22.77 21.71
CA GLY A 393 -12.06 -23.40 22.80
C GLY A 393 -11.94 -24.91 22.72
N LYS A 394 -12.68 -25.55 21.81
CA LYS A 394 -12.51 -26.97 21.47
C LYS A 394 -11.26 -27.22 20.61
N TYR A 395 -10.60 -26.17 20.13
CA TYR A 395 -9.56 -26.20 19.10
C TYR A 395 -8.30 -25.39 19.46
N TRP A 396 -8.09 -25.01 20.72
CA TRP A 396 -7.01 -24.07 21.08
C TRP A 396 -5.62 -24.45 20.58
N LYS A 397 -5.27 -25.74 20.57
CA LYS A 397 -3.99 -26.25 20.07
C LYS A 397 -3.80 -26.06 18.56
N ASP A 398 -4.89 -25.99 17.81
CA ASP A 398 -4.90 -25.75 16.37
C ASP A 398 -4.97 -24.26 16.02
N VAL A 399 -5.11 -23.37 17.01
CA VAL A 399 -5.25 -21.93 16.80
C VAL A 399 -3.90 -21.26 16.59
N PHE A 400 -3.83 -20.40 15.58
CA PHE A 400 -2.83 -19.34 15.47
C PHE A 400 -3.53 -18.01 15.74
N LEU A 401 -3.22 -17.39 16.88
CA LEU A 401 -3.78 -16.11 17.27
C LEU A 401 -2.90 -14.95 16.80
N ILE A 402 -3.50 -14.05 16.02
CA ILE A 402 -2.92 -12.76 15.65
C ILE A 402 -3.74 -11.67 16.34
N VAL A 403 -3.12 -10.85 17.17
CA VAL A 403 -3.79 -9.72 17.80
C VAL A 403 -3.23 -8.43 17.23
N ASP A 404 -4.04 -7.76 16.42
CA ASP A 404 -3.72 -6.44 15.90
C ASP A 404 -3.89 -5.39 17.01
N GLU A 405 -2.96 -4.44 17.06
CA GLU A 405 -2.82 -3.49 18.17
C GLU A 405 -2.86 -4.19 19.54
N CYS A 406 -1.99 -5.20 19.69
CA CYS A 406 -1.94 -6.11 20.84
C CYS A 406 -1.79 -5.44 22.22
N HIS A 407 -1.51 -4.16 22.27
CA HIS A 407 -1.45 -3.41 23.51
C HIS A 407 -2.78 -3.17 24.21
N HIS A 408 -3.89 -3.33 23.50
CA HIS A 408 -5.20 -3.38 24.14
C HIS A 408 -5.37 -4.60 25.04
N VAL A 409 -4.58 -5.66 24.82
CA VAL A 409 -4.66 -6.92 25.57
C VAL A 409 -4.34 -6.72 27.05
N ALA A 410 -3.46 -5.77 27.38
CA ALA A 410 -3.11 -5.37 28.75
C ALA A 410 -4.32 -4.86 29.56
N ARG A 411 -5.39 -4.41 28.90
CA ARG A 411 -6.61 -3.94 29.57
C ARG A 411 -7.37 -5.14 30.15
N SER A 412 -7.65 -5.09 31.45
CA SER A 412 -8.23 -6.17 32.26
C SER A 412 -9.46 -6.88 31.68
N ARG A 413 -10.22 -6.24 30.79
CA ARG A 413 -11.42 -6.80 30.14
C ARG A 413 -11.17 -7.90 29.10
N TYR A 414 -9.93 -8.11 28.64
CA TYR A 414 -9.65 -9.07 27.55
C TYR A 414 -8.81 -10.29 27.94
N LYS A 415 -8.76 -10.65 29.23
CA LYS A 415 -8.00 -11.83 29.72
C LYS A 415 -8.24 -13.13 28.93
N ARG A 416 -9.43 -13.31 28.35
CA ARG A 416 -9.77 -14.51 27.55
C ARG A 416 -8.98 -14.60 26.22
N LEU A 417 -8.33 -13.53 25.78
CA LEU A 417 -7.35 -13.57 24.67
C LEU A 417 -6.11 -14.40 25.03
N LEU A 418 -5.79 -14.50 26.32
CA LEU A 418 -4.51 -14.98 26.83
C LEU A 418 -4.49 -16.48 27.12
N ASN A 419 -5.10 -17.29 26.25
CA ASN A 419 -5.17 -18.74 26.49
C ASN A 419 -3.81 -19.41 26.23
N SER A 420 -3.24 -20.04 27.25
CA SER A 420 -1.91 -20.67 27.19
C SER A 420 -1.83 -21.90 26.29
N GLU A 421 -2.95 -22.52 25.92
CA GLU A 421 -2.99 -23.67 24.99
C GLU A 421 -2.73 -23.29 23.52
N ILE A 422 -2.77 -21.99 23.20
CA ILE A 422 -2.49 -21.49 21.85
C ILE A 422 -0.97 -21.49 21.65
N ASP A 423 -0.45 -22.26 20.71
CA ASP A 423 0.99 -22.32 20.49
C ASP A 423 1.52 -21.18 19.63
N TYR A 424 0.75 -20.74 18.63
CA TYR A 424 1.17 -19.75 17.63
C TYR A 424 0.55 -18.41 17.99
N ARG A 425 1.40 -17.43 18.31
CA ARG A 425 0.97 -16.13 18.84
C ARG A 425 1.75 -15.02 18.18
N LEU A 426 1.01 -14.09 17.58
CA LEU A 426 1.60 -12.91 16.98
C LEU A 426 0.89 -11.65 17.48
N GLY A 427 1.62 -10.81 18.20
CA GLY A 427 1.17 -9.46 18.53
C GLY A 427 1.63 -8.50 17.45
N LEU A 428 0.77 -7.60 17.01
CA LEU A 428 1.16 -6.49 16.12
C LEU A 428 0.98 -5.19 16.88
N SER A 429 2.03 -4.37 16.94
CA SER A 429 1.91 -2.98 17.40
C SER A 429 3.10 -2.16 16.93
N ALA A 430 2.94 -0.84 16.81
CA ALA A 430 4.08 0.04 16.62
C ALA A 430 4.83 0.37 17.92
N THR A 431 4.19 0.14 19.06
CA THR A 431 4.63 0.70 20.36
C THR A 431 4.33 -0.23 21.53
N PRO A 432 4.53 -1.55 21.43
CA PRO A 432 3.89 -2.60 22.27
C PRO A 432 3.65 -2.28 23.75
N GLU A 433 4.59 -1.62 24.43
CA GLU A 433 4.52 -1.24 25.84
C GLU A 433 3.66 0.00 26.13
N ASN A 434 2.88 -0.05 27.21
CA ASN A 434 2.15 1.07 27.78
C ASN A 434 3.01 1.73 28.86
N GLU A 435 3.39 2.99 28.68
CA GLU A 435 4.09 3.78 29.71
C GLU A 435 3.27 3.85 31.02
N GLY A 436 3.89 3.50 32.14
CA GLY A 436 3.26 3.54 33.46
C GLY A 436 2.29 2.38 33.75
N ASP A 437 2.25 1.35 32.90
CA ASP A 437 1.42 0.14 33.10
C ASP A 437 2.29 -1.14 33.09
N ASP A 438 3.19 -1.24 34.07
CA ASP A 438 4.13 -2.37 34.19
C ASP A 438 3.39 -3.72 34.32
N LEU A 439 2.24 -3.73 35.00
CA LEU A 439 1.40 -4.91 35.12
C LEU A 439 0.83 -5.33 33.77
N GLY A 440 0.30 -4.38 32.99
CA GLY A 440 -0.19 -4.63 31.64
C GLY A 440 0.90 -5.09 30.68
N ASN A 441 2.08 -4.48 30.75
CA ASN A 441 3.25 -4.87 29.96
C ASN A 441 3.72 -6.28 30.31
N LYS A 442 3.75 -6.61 31.60
CA LYS A 442 4.07 -7.98 32.05
C LYS A 442 3.09 -9.00 31.48
N VAL A 443 1.79 -8.72 31.55
CA VAL A 443 0.74 -9.60 30.98
C VAL A 443 0.92 -9.80 29.46
N LEU A 444 1.29 -8.74 28.75
CA LEU A 444 1.58 -8.78 27.32
C LEU A 444 2.76 -9.72 27.02
N TYR A 445 3.86 -9.58 27.76
CA TYR A 445 5.06 -10.39 27.60
C TYR A 445 4.90 -11.84 28.09
N ASP A 446 4.14 -12.07 29.16
CA ASP A 446 3.84 -13.43 29.63
C ASP A 446 3.13 -14.26 28.54
N PHE A 447 2.34 -13.59 27.69
CA PHE A 447 1.60 -14.25 26.61
C PHE A 447 2.35 -14.31 25.28
N PHE A 448 2.89 -13.20 24.79
CA PHE A 448 3.60 -13.15 23.51
C PHE A 448 5.09 -13.44 23.62
N THR A 449 5.61 -13.63 24.83
CA THR A 449 7.02 -13.89 25.19
C THR A 449 7.95 -12.69 25.04
N GLN A 450 8.00 -12.05 23.87
CA GLN A 450 8.99 -11.00 23.59
C GLN A 450 8.63 -10.15 22.35
N ILE A 451 9.31 -9.02 22.20
CA ILE A 451 9.42 -8.33 20.91
C ILE A 451 10.39 -9.11 20.04
N ILE A 452 10.00 -9.39 18.80
CA ILE A 452 10.87 -10.07 17.84
C ILE A 452 12.03 -9.14 17.45
N PRO A 453 13.29 -9.64 17.43
CA PRO A 453 14.45 -8.84 17.01
C PRO A 453 14.29 -8.22 15.62
N ASP A 454 15.07 -7.15 15.36
CA ASP A 454 14.95 -6.26 14.20
C ASP A 454 13.74 -5.31 14.27
N GLU A 455 13.56 -4.65 15.43
CA GLU A 455 12.59 -3.57 15.58
C GLU A 455 12.79 -2.50 14.49
N TYR A 456 11.69 -2.19 13.80
CA TYR A 456 11.70 -1.23 12.70
C TYR A 456 10.93 0.01 13.07
N ASN A 457 11.60 0.89 13.82
CA ASN A 457 11.03 2.14 14.32
C ASN A 457 10.92 3.21 13.21
N LEU A 458 10.33 4.36 13.56
CA LEU A 458 10.09 5.43 12.60
C LEU A 458 11.38 6.07 12.06
N LYS A 459 12.44 6.13 12.88
CA LYS A 459 13.75 6.66 12.47
C LYS A 459 14.34 5.84 11.34
N ASN A 460 14.32 4.51 11.47
CA ASN A 460 14.77 3.59 10.43
C ASN A 460 13.91 3.75 9.16
N ALA A 461 12.59 3.83 9.32
CA ALA A 461 11.66 3.97 8.21
C ALA A 461 11.84 5.28 7.40
N ILE A 462 12.17 6.40 8.06
CA ILE A 462 12.49 7.67 7.39
C ILE A 462 13.88 7.59 6.75
N SER A 463 14.89 7.09 7.47
CA SER A 463 16.28 6.99 7.00
C SER A 463 16.41 6.10 5.75
N ASP A 464 15.70 4.97 5.72
CA ASP A 464 15.69 4.06 4.57
C ASP A 464 14.76 4.54 3.44
N GLY A 465 14.17 5.73 3.58
CA GLY A 465 13.35 6.36 2.57
C GLY A 465 11.98 5.70 2.34
N PHE A 466 11.45 4.92 3.29
CA PHE A 466 10.11 4.33 3.23
C PHE A 466 9.01 5.24 3.76
N LEU A 467 9.36 6.21 4.58
CA LEU A 467 8.51 7.33 5.00
C LEU A 467 9.15 8.64 4.52
N ASN A 468 8.32 9.66 4.32
CA ASN A 468 8.78 11.01 4.02
C ASN A 468 9.40 11.66 5.26
N GLU A 469 10.41 12.49 5.02
CA GLU A 469 10.92 13.42 6.02
C GLU A 469 9.90 14.56 6.24
N TYR A 470 10.00 15.26 7.36
CA TYR A 470 9.06 16.33 7.71
C TYR A 470 9.72 17.52 8.39
N ASN A 471 9.02 18.65 8.34
CA ASN A 471 9.29 19.84 9.14
C ASN A 471 8.32 19.87 10.32
N TYR A 472 8.83 20.21 11.51
CA TYR A 472 8.06 20.34 12.75
C TYR A 472 8.04 21.80 13.21
N TYR A 473 6.84 22.31 13.46
CA TYR A 473 6.59 23.69 13.86
C TYR A 473 5.80 23.71 15.17
N PRO A 474 6.46 23.83 16.33
CA PRO A 474 5.76 24.02 17.60
C PRO A 474 5.09 25.40 17.62
N ILE A 475 3.79 25.44 17.90
CA ILE A 475 3.01 26.67 18.05
C ILE A 475 2.66 26.80 19.52
N LEU A 476 3.37 27.71 20.18
CA LEU A 476 3.19 27.96 21.60
C LEU A 476 1.90 28.73 21.85
N THR A 477 1.16 28.27 22.84
CA THR A 477 -0.11 28.84 23.29
C THR A 477 -0.08 28.95 24.82
N GLU A 478 -0.72 29.98 25.35
CA GLU A 478 -0.78 30.25 26.78
C GLU A 478 -2.23 30.10 27.26
N LEU A 479 -2.41 29.76 28.54
CA LEU A 479 -3.70 29.87 29.21
C LEU A 479 -4.00 31.36 29.46
N ASP A 480 -5.26 31.77 29.31
CA ASP A 480 -5.67 33.09 29.79
C ASP A 480 -5.75 33.13 31.34
N ASP A 481 -5.97 34.31 31.91
CA ASP A 481 -5.93 34.51 33.37
C ASP A 481 -6.98 33.64 34.10
N ASP A 482 -8.20 33.54 33.55
CA ASP A 482 -9.28 32.70 34.10
C ASP A 482 -8.94 31.20 34.01
N GLU A 483 -8.40 30.77 32.85
CA GLU A 483 -7.98 29.39 32.63
C GLU A 483 -6.81 29.00 33.54
N LYS A 484 -5.90 29.94 33.80
CA LYS A 484 -4.75 29.76 34.69
C LYS A 484 -5.21 29.53 36.13
N GLU A 485 -6.12 30.37 36.65
CA GLU A 485 -6.66 30.22 38.01
C GLU A 485 -7.31 28.83 38.20
N SER A 486 -8.17 28.43 37.26
CA SER A 486 -8.79 27.10 37.32
C SER A 486 -7.76 25.97 37.19
N PHE A 487 -6.68 26.17 36.44
CA PHE A 487 -5.61 25.19 36.28
C PHE A 487 -4.79 25.05 37.56
N GLU A 488 -4.52 26.15 38.27
CA GLU A 488 -3.87 26.16 39.59
C GLU A 488 -4.65 25.33 40.61
N GLU A 489 -5.97 25.53 40.69
CA GLU A 489 -6.84 24.74 41.56
C GLU A 489 -6.73 23.24 41.26
N LEU A 490 -6.65 22.88 39.98
CA LEU A 490 -6.54 21.50 39.57
C LEU A 490 -5.18 20.89 39.91
N LEU A 491 -4.09 21.65 39.75
CA LEU A 491 -2.75 21.23 40.18
C LEU A 491 -2.69 21.02 41.70
N SER A 492 -3.36 21.87 42.48
CA SER A 492 -3.50 21.69 43.94
C SER A 492 -4.20 20.38 44.28
N GLN A 493 -5.32 20.07 43.60
CA GLN A 493 -6.03 18.80 43.79
C GLN A 493 -5.16 17.58 43.45
N ILE A 494 -4.33 17.70 42.41
CA ILE A 494 -3.39 16.63 42.02
C ILE A 494 -2.33 16.43 43.11
N LEU A 495 -1.77 17.51 43.67
CA LEU A 495 -0.82 17.42 44.77
C LEU A 495 -1.42 16.74 45.99
N ASP A 496 -2.64 17.11 46.38
CA ASP A 496 -3.32 16.51 47.52
C ASP A 496 -3.62 15.03 47.28
N ALA A 497 -4.08 14.66 46.08
CA ALA A 497 -4.30 13.27 45.72
C ALA A 497 -2.99 12.45 45.70
N LYS A 498 -1.87 13.04 45.27
CA LYS A 498 -0.52 12.42 45.35
C LYS A 498 -0.11 12.20 46.80
N ARG A 499 -0.25 13.21 47.67
CA ARG A 499 0.07 13.10 49.10
C ARG A 499 -0.75 12.01 49.79
N ASN A 500 -2.00 11.83 49.37
CA ASN A 500 -2.92 10.83 49.92
C ASN A 500 -2.82 9.45 49.23
N ASN A 501 -1.95 9.27 48.24
CA ASN A 501 -1.83 8.04 47.42
C ASN A 501 -3.16 7.57 46.80
N ASP A 502 -4.06 8.49 46.45
CA ASP A 502 -5.34 8.16 45.82
C ASP A 502 -5.19 8.02 44.30
N ASN A 503 -4.76 6.84 43.87
CA ASN A 503 -4.53 6.53 42.47
C ASN A 503 -5.79 6.63 41.59
N GLN A 504 -6.99 6.38 42.14
CA GLN A 504 -8.24 6.51 41.37
C GLN A 504 -8.59 7.97 41.11
N LEU A 505 -8.41 8.83 42.12
CA LEU A 505 -8.62 10.26 41.98
C LEU A 505 -7.56 10.89 41.06
N LEU A 506 -6.28 10.51 41.21
CA LEU A 506 -5.20 10.98 40.34
C LEU A 506 -5.48 10.72 38.87
N PHE A 507 -5.97 9.52 38.53
CA PHE A 507 -6.32 9.19 37.15
C PHE A 507 -7.36 10.17 36.57
N LYS A 508 -8.42 10.46 37.33
CA LYS A 508 -9.48 11.40 36.92
C LYS A 508 -8.97 12.84 36.81
N LEU A 509 -8.13 13.26 37.75
CA LEU A 509 -7.57 14.62 37.76
C LEU A 509 -6.61 14.85 36.60
N TYR A 510 -5.79 13.86 36.23
CA TYR A 510 -4.95 13.96 35.04
C TYR A 510 -5.78 14.03 33.75
N GLU A 511 -6.87 13.27 33.64
CA GLU A 511 -7.78 13.40 32.48
C GLU A 511 -8.41 14.79 32.41
N LYS A 512 -8.83 15.35 33.54
CA LYS A 512 -9.36 16.71 33.62
C LYS A 512 -8.31 17.76 33.22
N ARG A 513 -7.07 17.59 33.67
CA ARG A 513 -5.94 18.48 33.37
C ARG A 513 -5.66 18.51 31.88
N ASP A 514 -5.53 17.34 31.27
CA ASP A 514 -5.29 17.21 29.84
C ASP A 514 -6.46 17.82 29.03
N SER A 515 -7.71 17.62 29.48
CA SER A 515 -8.89 18.21 28.85
C SER A 515 -8.91 19.75 28.92
N GLN A 516 -8.41 20.34 30.01
CA GLN A 516 -8.34 21.81 30.17
C GLN A 516 -7.28 22.41 29.23
N LEU A 517 -6.10 21.79 29.14
CA LEU A 517 -5.07 22.19 28.18
C LEU A 517 -5.57 22.03 26.73
N ASP A 518 -6.29 20.95 26.43
CA ASP A 518 -6.91 20.73 25.12
C ASP A 518 -7.88 21.85 24.73
N ALA A 519 -8.60 22.40 25.70
CA ALA A 519 -9.63 23.43 25.54
C ALA A 519 -9.12 24.88 25.56
N ALA A 520 -7.81 25.12 25.74
CA ALA A 520 -7.22 26.45 25.86
C ALA A 520 -7.72 27.42 24.79
N LYS A 521 -8.36 28.52 25.21
CA LYS A 521 -9.05 29.48 24.32
C LYS A 521 -8.13 30.08 23.27
N THR A 522 -6.86 30.30 23.60
CA THR A 522 -5.85 30.92 22.73
C THR A 522 -5.48 30.06 21.51
N LYS A 523 -5.80 28.76 21.50
CA LYS A 523 -5.56 27.87 20.35
C LYS A 523 -6.32 28.30 19.11
N LEU A 524 -7.59 28.68 19.23
CA LEU A 524 -8.43 29.00 18.07
C LEU A 524 -7.99 30.30 17.36
N PRO A 525 -7.67 31.40 18.06
CA PRO A 525 -7.06 32.57 17.44
C PRO A 525 -5.73 32.25 16.75
N ASN A 526 -4.86 31.44 17.37
CA ASN A 526 -3.58 31.08 16.77
C ASN A 526 -3.75 30.13 15.57
N LEU A 527 -4.74 29.24 15.59
CA LEU A 527 -5.12 28.44 14.44
C LEU A 527 -5.62 29.33 13.29
N LEU A 528 -6.46 30.33 13.59
CA LEU A 528 -6.92 31.26 12.57
C LEU A 528 -5.75 32.01 11.91
N LYS A 529 -4.76 32.45 12.69
CA LYS A 529 -3.53 33.07 12.17
C LYS A 529 -2.76 32.09 11.27
N LEU A 530 -2.53 30.85 11.74
CA LEU A 530 -1.84 29.82 10.97
C LEU A 530 -2.55 29.52 9.65
N VAL A 531 -3.85 29.18 9.70
CA VAL A 531 -4.68 28.88 8.52
C VAL A 531 -4.73 30.06 7.56
N SER A 532 -4.62 31.30 8.04
CA SER A 532 -4.53 32.50 7.19
C SER A 532 -3.16 32.68 6.53
N SER A 533 -2.09 32.20 7.16
CA SER A 533 -0.73 32.29 6.63
C SER A 533 -0.37 31.18 5.63
N LEU A 534 -1.11 30.07 5.64
CA LEU A 534 -0.88 28.94 4.73
C LEU A 534 -1.52 29.22 3.37
N GLU A 535 -0.70 29.25 2.31
CA GLU A 535 -1.15 29.46 0.93
C GLU A 535 -2.01 28.30 0.40
N ASP A 536 -1.69 27.06 0.80
CA ASP A 536 -2.39 25.85 0.37
C ASP A 536 -2.71 24.93 1.57
N LEU A 537 -3.99 24.61 1.73
CA LEU A 537 -4.49 23.66 2.73
C LEU A 537 -4.90 22.33 2.10
N SER A 538 -4.58 22.08 0.83
CA SER A 538 -4.85 20.82 0.17
C SER A 538 -4.11 19.68 0.86
N HIS A 539 -4.79 18.55 1.03
CA HIS A 539 -4.30 17.40 1.78
C HIS A 539 -3.88 17.76 3.23
N THR A 540 -4.66 18.57 3.92
CA THR A 540 -4.43 18.91 5.34
C THR A 540 -5.32 18.08 6.25
N ILE A 541 -4.77 17.63 7.38
CA ILE A 541 -5.56 17.07 8.49
C ILE A 541 -5.43 17.97 9.70
N ILE A 542 -6.57 18.30 10.31
CA ILE A 542 -6.63 19.02 11.58
C ILE A 542 -7.19 18.08 12.65
N TYR A 543 -6.39 17.87 13.70
CA TYR A 543 -6.74 17.04 14.84
C TYR A 543 -7.32 17.91 15.96
N CYS A 544 -8.60 17.73 16.22
CA CYS A 544 -9.32 18.37 17.31
C CYS A 544 -9.35 17.48 18.56
N SER A 545 -9.42 18.10 19.74
CA SER A 545 -9.55 17.43 21.04
C SER A 545 -10.91 16.75 21.21
N ASP A 546 -11.97 17.44 20.83
CA ASP A 546 -13.36 17.09 21.08
C ASP A 546 -14.33 17.71 20.03
N ASN A 547 -15.62 17.36 20.17
CA ASN A 547 -16.70 17.77 19.29
C ASN A 547 -16.96 19.29 19.31
N ASP A 548 -16.70 19.96 20.44
CA ASP A 548 -16.87 21.41 20.54
C ASP A 548 -15.77 22.15 19.78
N GLN A 549 -14.51 21.77 19.98
CA GLN A 549 -13.39 22.30 19.23
C GLN A 549 -13.56 22.04 17.74
N LEU A 550 -14.00 20.84 17.32
CA LEU A 550 -14.27 20.55 15.91
C LEU A 550 -15.36 21.45 15.31
N LYS A 551 -16.43 21.77 16.05
CA LYS A 551 -17.47 22.71 15.57
C LYS A 551 -16.90 24.11 15.39
N LYS A 552 -16.08 24.59 16.33
CA LYS A 552 -15.43 25.91 16.26
C LYS A 552 -14.44 25.98 15.08
N VAL A 553 -13.61 24.96 14.89
CA VAL A 553 -12.70 24.84 13.74
C VAL A 553 -13.47 24.73 12.41
N SER A 554 -14.57 23.98 12.40
CA SER A 554 -15.46 23.88 11.22
C SER A 554 -15.97 25.26 10.80
N LYS A 555 -16.34 26.11 11.77
CA LYS A 555 -16.78 27.48 11.49
C LYS A 555 -15.65 28.31 10.87
N ILE A 556 -14.45 28.27 11.46
CA ILE A 556 -13.26 28.97 10.92
C ILE A 556 -12.98 28.58 9.45
N LEU A 557 -13.04 27.28 9.12
CA LEU A 557 -12.82 26.81 7.77
C LEU A 557 -13.94 27.24 6.80
N LYS A 558 -15.20 27.18 7.24
CA LYS A 558 -16.36 27.64 6.44
C LYS A 558 -16.26 29.13 6.13
N ASP A 559 -15.95 29.95 7.13
CA ASP A 559 -15.85 31.41 6.98
C ASP A 559 -14.72 31.80 5.99
N LYS A 560 -13.70 30.94 5.84
CA LYS A 560 -12.63 31.08 4.85
C LYS A 560 -12.92 30.42 3.49
N GLY A 561 -14.10 29.81 3.30
CA GLY A 561 -14.46 29.13 2.05
C GLY A 561 -13.66 27.84 1.78
N ILE A 562 -13.07 27.23 2.82
CA ILE A 562 -12.27 26.01 2.68
C ILE A 562 -13.22 24.80 2.70
N LYS A 563 -13.14 23.94 1.68
CA LYS A 563 -13.87 22.66 1.65
C LYS A 563 -13.20 21.64 2.56
N PHE A 564 -13.96 21.08 3.49
CA PHE A 564 -13.47 20.06 4.41
C PHE A 564 -14.50 18.95 4.66
N GLY A 565 -13.99 17.78 5.01
CA GLY A 565 -14.77 16.65 5.52
C GLY A 565 -14.54 16.43 7.02
N LYS A 566 -15.38 15.61 7.64
CA LYS A 566 -15.29 15.27 9.07
C LYS A 566 -15.19 13.77 9.24
N ILE A 567 -14.32 13.34 10.14
CA ILE A 567 -14.20 11.93 10.54
C ILE A 567 -14.11 11.85 12.06
N THR A 568 -15.21 11.47 12.69
CA THR A 568 -15.38 11.30 14.13
C THR A 568 -15.99 9.92 14.42
N ALA A 569 -16.47 9.70 15.64
CA ALA A 569 -17.21 8.48 15.99
C ALA A 569 -18.66 8.47 15.43
N GLU A 570 -19.18 9.63 15.00
CA GLU A 570 -20.59 9.80 14.61
C GLU A 570 -20.87 9.35 13.17
N GLU A 571 -19.92 9.54 12.25
CA GLU A 571 -20.08 9.15 10.84
C GLU A 571 -20.04 7.62 10.67
N SER A 572 -20.90 7.11 9.81
CA SER A 572 -20.94 5.71 9.39
C SER A 572 -19.70 5.31 8.59
N PHE A 573 -19.51 4.00 8.39
CA PHE A 573 -18.40 3.49 7.58
C PHE A 573 -18.42 4.06 6.16
N GLU A 574 -19.59 4.08 5.51
CA GLU A 574 -19.76 4.55 4.13
C GLU A 574 -19.47 6.05 4.00
N GLU A 575 -19.96 6.87 4.93
CA GLU A 575 -19.66 8.31 4.97
C GLU A 575 -18.17 8.60 5.16
N ARG A 576 -17.48 7.82 6.00
CA ARG A 576 -16.03 7.94 6.18
C ARG A 576 -15.28 7.57 4.91
N GLN A 577 -15.67 6.49 4.22
CA GLN A 577 -15.04 6.09 2.95
C GLN A 577 -15.23 7.16 1.88
N ASN A 578 -16.45 7.67 1.70
CA ASN A 578 -16.73 8.75 0.75
C ASN A 578 -15.90 10.00 1.06
N THR A 579 -15.78 10.37 2.34
CA THR A 579 -14.94 11.51 2.76
C THR A 579 -13.46 11.29 2.43
N ILE A 580 -12.95 10.07 2.63
CA ILE A 580 -11.56 9.71 2.31
C ILE A 580 -11.33 9.73 0.79
N GLU A 581 -12.27 9.21 0.01
CA GLU A 581 -12.23 9.25 -1.45
C GLU A 581 -12.26 10.70 -1.97
N ASP A 582 -13.15 11.54 -1.43
CA ASP A 582 -13.23 12.95 -1.79
C ASP A 582 -11.94 13.72 -1.46
N PHE A 583 -11.32 13.39 -0.32
CA PHE A 583 -10.03 13.96 0.06
C PHE A 583 -8.89 13.47 -0.82
N THR A 584 -8.92 12.20 -1.24
CA THR A 584 -7.92 11.60 -2.13
C THR A 584 -8.01 12.20 -3.54
N ASN A 585 -9.23 12.39 -4.04
CA ASN A 585 -9.52 12.98 -5.35
C ASN A 585 -9.38 14.51 -5.38
N GLY A 586 -9.19 15.15 -4.22
CA GLY A 586 -9.02 16.60 -4.09
C GLY A 586 -10.33 17.41 -4.13
N TYR A 587 -11.49 16.76 -4.07
CA TYR A 587 -12.80 17.43 -3.96
C TYR A 587 -12.94 18.21 -2.65
N ILE A 588 -12.35 17.69 -1.58
CA ILE A 588 -12.15 18.40 -0.32
C ILE A 588 -10.66 18.56 -0.02
N LYS A 589 -10.28 19.71 0.55
CA LYS A 589 -8.88 20.04 0.82
C LYS A 589 -8.43 19.57 2.21
N THR A 590 -9.34 19.56 3.16
CA THR A 590 -9.02 19.36 4.59
C THR A 590 -9.91 18.29 5.22
N ILE A 591 -9.37 17.49 6.14
CA ILE A 591 -10.16 16.60 7.02
C ILE A 591 -10.05 17.12 8.46
N LEU A 592 -11.19 17.24 9.12
CA LEU A 592 -11.29 17.43 10.56
C LEU A 592 -11.52 16.09 11.25
N CYS A 593 -10.77 15.78 12.30
CA CYS A 593 -10.98 14.55 13.06
C CYS A 593 -10.81 14.76 14.56
N ILE A 594 -11.54 13.98 15.36
CA ILE A 594 -11.42 13.93 16.82
C ILE A 594 -10.95 12.54 17.19
N ARG A 595 -9.93 12.47 18.04
CA ARG A 595 -9.38 11.19 18.52
C ARG A 595 -9.01 10.20 17.41
N VAL A 596 -8.57 10.64 16.23
CA VAL A 596 -8.23 9.74 15.09
C VAL A 596 -9.52 8.98 14.68
N LEU A 597 -9.82 8.61 13.44
CA LEU A 597 -9.10 7.61 12.67
C LEU A 597 -8.50 6.48 13.55
N ASP A 598 -9.16 6.16 14.67
CA ASP A 598 -8.82 5.08 15.60
C ASP A 598 -8.31 3.88 14.82
N GLU A 599 -7.21 3.33 15.32
CA GLU A 599 -6.43 2.21 14.78
C GLU A 599 -7.12 1.52 13.61
N GLY A 600 -6.74 1.88 12.39
CA GLY A 600 -7.21 1.18 11.20
C GLY A 600 -8.06 1.93 10.22
N ILE A 601 -7.99 3.26 10.15
CA ILE A 601 -8.40 3.96 8.93
C ILE A 601 -7.15 4.37 8.14
N ASP A 602 -7.04 3.88 6.90
CA ASP A 602 -5.96 4.22 5.98
C ASP A 602 -6.11 5.69 5.57
N ILE A 603 -5.19 6.54 6.02
CA ILE A 603 -5.17 7.96 5.68
C ILE A 603 -4.38 8.13 4.38
N PRO A 604 -4.99 8.73 3.35
CA PRO A 604 -4.28 9.12 2.12
C PRO A 604 -3.13 10.06 2.49
N ALA A 605 -2.00 9.96 1.79
CA ALA A 605 -0.81 10.70 2.19
C ALA A 605 -1.03 12.22 2.19
N ILE A 606 -0.68 12.89 3.30
CA ILE A 606 -1.03 14.28 3.60
C ILE A 606 0.13 15.25 3.34
N LYS A 607 -0.15 16.54 3.11
CA LYS A 607 0.88 17.60 3.05
C LYS A 607 1.12 18.17 4.44
N THR A 608 0.04 18.37 5.19
CA THR A 608 0.06 19.16 6.42
C THR A 608 -0.74 18.47 7.51
N ALA A 609 -0.14 18.34 8.69
CA ALA A 609 -0.83 17.94 9.92
C ALA A 609 -0.88 19.14 10.87
N ILE A 610 -2.07 19.46 11.38
CA ILE A 610 -2.27 20.47 12.43
C ILE A 610 -2.82 19.76 13.66
N ILE A 611 -2.06 19.75 14.74
CA ILE A 611 -2.40 19.06 15.99
C ILE A 611 -2.83 20.10 17.02
N LEU A 612 -4.12 20.13 17.38
CA LEU A 612 -4.64 21.03 18.43
C LEU A 612 -4.66 20.37 19.82
N LYS A 613 -4.39 19.07 19.89
CA LYS A 613 -4.42 18.28 21.13
C LYS A 613 -3.06 18.31 21.84
N SER A 614 -3.05 18.63 23.13
CA SER A 614 -1.86 18.78 23.97
C SER A 614 -1.67 17.64 24.99
N SER A 615 -2.24 16.45 24.77
CA SER A 615 -2.18 15.36 25.76
C SER A 615 -0.79 14.70 25.87
N THR A 616 -0.31 14.57 27.11
CA THR A 616 0.99 13.97 27.51
C THR A 616 1.07 12.45 27.33
N ARG A 617 -0.03 11.73 27.09
CA ARG A 617 -0.02 10.26 26.91
C ARG A 617 0.45 9.86 25.50
N THR A 618 1.75 9.63 25.42
CA THR A 618 2.74 9.49 24.33
C THR A 618 2.47 8.43 23.26
N ARG A 619 1.49 7.53 23.41
CA ARG A 619 1.35 6.39 22.49
C ARG A 619 0.60 6.70 21.18
N GLN A 620 -0.33 7.64 21.24
CA GLN A 620 -1.15 8.04 20.08
C GLN A 620 -0.39 8.97 19.11
N SER A 621 0.61 9.74 19.56
CA SER A 621 1.41 10.65 18.73
C SER A 621 2.33 9.92 17.75
N ILE A 622 2.99 8.84 18.21
CA ILE A 622 3.90 8.01 17.39
C ILE A 622 3.14 7.32 16.23
N GLN A 623 1.95 6.77 16.51
CA GLN A 623 1.15 6.07 15.49
C GLN A 623 0.56 7.01 14.44
N ARG A 624 0.15 8.23 14.84
CA ARG A 624 -0.38 9.28 13.96
C ARG A 624 0.66 9.76 12.94
N ARG A 625 1.92 9.92 13.37
CA ARG A 625 3.02 10.43 12.54
C ARG A 625 3.31 9.53 11.33
N GLY A 626 3.51 8.23 11.51
CA GLY A 626 3.85 7.33 10.40
C GLY A 626 2.76 7.19 9.32
N ARG A 627 1.48 7.46 9.65
CA ARG A 627 0.40 7.50 8.65
C ARG A 627 0.46 8.79 7.80
N CYS A 628 0.86 9.91 8.42
CA CYS A 628 1.03 11.19 7.75
C CYS A 628 2.24 11.22 6.81
N LEU A 629 3.30 10.52 7.19
CA LEU A 629 4.57 10.46 6.45
C LEU A 629 4.57 9.43 5.32
N ARG A 630 3.43 8.86 4.94
CA ARG A 630 3.38 7.90 3.84
C ARG A 630 3.80 8.56 2.53
N ILE A 631 4.55 7.80 1.73
CA ILE A 631 5.02 8.22 0.42
C ILE A 631 3.85 8.21 -0.56
N LEU A 632 3.56 9.37 -1.13
CA LEU A 632 2.74 9.44 -2.33
C LEU A 632 3.57 8.89 -3.49
N ARG A 633 2.93 8.01 -4.27
CA ARG A 633 3.43 7.65 -5.58
C ARG A 633 2.49 8.23 -6.62
N ASP A 634 3.05 8.78 -7.68
CA ASP A 634 2.23 9.18 -8.83
C ASP A 634 1.62 7.94 -9.50
N SER A 635 0.80 8.15 -10.51
CA SER A 635 0.21 7.08 -11.32
C SER A 635 1.26 6.18 -11.96
N TYR A 636 2.54 6.59 -11.97
CA TYR A 636 3.67 5.87 -12.53
C TYR A 636 4.53 5.16 -11.48
N GLY A 637 4.13 5.20 -10.20
CA GLY A 637 4.87 4.58 -9.12
C GLY A 637 6.07 5.40 -8.62
N ASN A 638 6.35 6.57 -9.18
CA ASN A 638 7.45 7.43 -8.75
C ASN A 638 7.11 8.07 -7.41
N LYS A 639 8.11 8.17 -6.52
CA LYS A 639 7.98 8.90 -5.26
C LYS A 639 7.71 10.37 -5.58
N ILE A 640 6.53 10.86 -5.20
CA ILE A 640 6.27 12.30 -5.19
C ILE A 640 6.95 12.87 -3.95
N GLU A 641 8.04 13.60 -4.16
CA GLU A 641 8.67 14.34 -3.07
C GLU A 641 7.69 15.34 -2.49
N LYS A 642 7.51 15.26 -1.17
CA LYS A 642 6.53 16.06 -0.45
C LYS A 642 7.18 16.61 0.80
N ASN A 643 7.17 17.93 0.91
CA ASN A 643 7.49 18.59 2.17
C ASN A 643 6.31 18.40 3.12
N VAL A 644 6.39 17.41 4.00
CA VAL A 644 5.38 17.22 5.04
C VAL A 644 5.64 18.22 6.17
N SER A 645 4.62 18.96 6.57
CA SER A 645 4.70 19.93 7.67
C SER A 645 3.78 19.53 8.81
N ILE A 646 4.31 19.48 10.03
CA ILE A 646 3.56 19.21 11.25
C ILE A 646 3.54 20.47 12.09
N TYR A 647 2.36 21.02 12.33
CA TYR A 647 2.11 22.14 13.24
C TYR A 647 1.51 21.60 14.53
N ASP A 648 2.18 21.78 15.65
CA ASP A 648 1.77 21.19 16.95
C ASP A 648 1.49 22.30 17.96
N PHE A 649 0.24 22.41 18.41
CA PHE A 649 -0.18 23.44 19.36
C PHE A 649 0.11 22.98 20.79
N LEU A 650 1.07 23.66 21.41
CA LEU A 650 1.58 23.36 22.74
C LEU A 650 1.05 24.41 23.71
N VAL A 651 0.32 23.97 24.74
CA VAL A 651 -0.04 24.85 25.85
C VAL A 651 1.08 24.78 26.86
N ILE A 652 1.81 25.88 27.01
CA ILE A 652 2.84 26.00 28.03
C ILE A 652 2.30 26.92 29.11
N PRO A 653 2.11 26.43 30.36
CA PRO A 653 1.65 27.27 31.45
C PRO A 653 2.67 28.39 31.76
N ASN A 654 2.19 29.58 32.13
CA ASN A 654 3.01 30.76 32.43
C ASN A 654 3.79 30.64 33.77
N TYR A 655 4.74 31.51 34.09
CA TYR A 655 5.64 31.37 35.26
C TYR A 655 4.99 31.69 36.62
N ASP A 656 3.89 32.45 36.60
CA ASP A 656 3.34 33.07 37.81
C ASP A 656 2.40 32.12 38.60
N PHE A 657 2.78 30.85 38.73
CA PHE A 657 2.08 29.88 39.58
C PHE A 657 2.48 30.07 41.04
N LYS A 658 1.55 29.81 41.95
CA LYS A 658 1.82 29.74 43.39
C LYS A 658 3.03 28.82 43.68
N GLU A 659 3.86 29.23 44.63
CA GLU A 659 5.18 28.64 44.90
C GLU A 659 5.12 27.13 45.17
N ASP A 660 4.06 26.68 45.84
CA ASP A 660 3.77 25.28 46.15
C ASP A 660 3.35 24.43 44.93
N LEU A 661 2.92 25.06 43.84
CA LEU A 661 2.51 24.39 42.59
C LEU A 661 3.63 24.30 41.54
N ARG A 662 4.75 25.00 41.72
CA ARG A 662 5.86 25.04 40.77
C ARG A 662 6.41 23.65 40.41
N GLY A 663 6.49 22.75 41.39
CA GLY A 663 6.96 21.38 41.17
C GLY A 663 6.05 20.57 40.23
N GLN A 664 4.71 20.72 40.31
CA GLN A 664 3.80 20.04 39.38
C GLN A 664 3.83 20.65 38.00
N ASN A 665 4.00 21.98 37.91
CA ASN A 665 4.15 22.64 36.63
C ASN A 665 5.43 22.17 35.91
N GLN A 666 6.54 22.04 36.64
CA GLN A 666 7.81 21.53 36.10
C GLN A 666 7.69 20.07 35.61
N GLU A 667 7.02 19.20 36.37
CA GLU A 667 6.76 17.81 35.97
C GLU A 667 5.96 17.74 34.65
N LEU A 668 4.98 18.64 34.45
CA LEU A 668 4.23 18.76 33.21
C LEU A 668 5.11 19.22 32.04
N ILE A 669 5.95 20.24 32.26
CA ILE A 669 6.89 20.74 31.25
C ILE A 669 7.88 19.64 30.85
N GLU A 670 8.38 18.85 31.79
CA GLU A 670 9.28 17.73 31.52
C GLU A 670 8.60 16.63 30.68
N LEU A 671 7.36 16.27 31.02
CA LEU A 671 6.57 15.29 30.25
C LEU A 671 6.32 15.76 28.81
N GLU A 672 5.89 17.00 28.63
CA GLU A 672 5.70 17.58 27.29
C GLU A 672 7.04 17.72 26.53
N SER A 673 8.13 18.08 27.21
CA SER A 673 9.46 18.21 26.60
C SER A 673 9.98 16.88 26.06
N ARG A 674 9.77 15.76 26.77
CA ARG A 674 10.11 14.42 26.26
C ARG A 674 9.37 14.12 24.95
N ARG A 675 8.06 14.38 24.91
CA ARG A 675 7.24 14.22 23.70
C ARG A 675 7.75 15.07 22.56
N ILE A 676 7.98 16.36 22.80
CA ILE A 676 8.40 17.33 21.79
C ILE A 676 9.78 16.97 21.21
N ASN A 677 10.72 16.53 22.06
CA ASN A 677 12.05 16.12 21.63
C ASN A 677 12.01 14.95 20.62
N GLU A 678 11.08 13.99 20.76
CA GLU A 678 10.91 12.93 19.76
C GLU A 678 10.46 13.46 18.38
N PHE A 679 9.70 14.56 18.34
CA PHE A 679 9.31 15.21 17.09
C PHE A 679 10.49 15.98 16.49
N ILE A 680 11.23 16.70 17.32
CA ILE A 680 12.37 17.54 16.92
C ILE A 680 13.50 16.68 16.35
N GLU A 681 13.90 15.60 17.03
CA GLU A 681 15.06 14.79 16.63
C GLU A 681 14.94 14.16 15.23
N LEU A 682 13.71 13.89 14.79
CA LEU A 682 13.42 13.30 13.47
C LEU A 682 13.02 14.34 12.41
N ALA A 683 12.91 15.62 12.76
CA ALA A 683 12.52 16.69 11.84
C ALA A 683 13.72 17.27 11.09
N LYS A 684 13.52 17.66 9.83
CA LYS A 684 14.52 18.38 9.02
C LYS A 684 14.93 19.71 9.64
N ASN A 685 13.97 20.46 10.16
CA ASN A 685 14.15 21.76 10.78
C ASN A 685 14.38 21.66 12.31
N LYS A 686 15.02 20.58 12.79
CA LYS A 686 15.23 20.33 14.22
C LYS A 686 15.84 21.51 14.98
N ASN A 687 16.83 22.18 14.39
CA ASN A 687 17.51 23.31 15.04
C ASN A 687 16.56 24.50 15.26
N TYR A 688 15.64 24.74 14.32
CA TYR A 688 14.61 25.78 14.44
C TYR A 688 13.64 25.44 15.57
N ALA A 689 13.12 24.21 15.58
CA ALA A 689 12.14 23.79 16.58
C ALA A 689 12.76 23.73 17.99
N LYS A 690 14.01 23.25 18.10
CA LYS A 690 14.74 23.21 19.37
C LYS A 690 14.93 24.61 19.94
N LYS A 691 15.33 25.58 19.11
CA LYS A 691 15.51 26.97 19.52
C LYS A 691 14.20 27.58 20.07
N ILE A 692 13.06 27.37 19.42
CA ILE A 692 11.77 27.90 19.91
C ILE A 692 11.43 27.36 21.30
N ILE A 693 11.66 26.07 21.52
CA ILE A 693 11.37 25.42 22.80
C ILE A 693 12.39 25.85 23.86
N GLU A 694 13.69 25.89 23.53
CA GLU A 694 14.75 26.34 24.44
C GLU A 694 14.58 27.81 24.83
N ASP A 695 14.30 28.71 23.88
CA ASP A 695 14.06 30.13 24.14
C ASP A 695 12.89 30.28 25.12
N ARG A 696 11.83 29.47 24.99
CA ARG A 696 10.69 29.52 25.91
C ARG A 696 11.01 28.88 27.27
N ILE A 697 11.67 27.73 27.32
CA ILE A 697 12.05 27.08 28.58
C ILE A 697 13.05 27.93 29.36
N ASN A 698 14.00 28.58 28.70
CA ASN A 698 14.97 29.49 29.33
C ASN A 698 14.32 30.78 29.86
N ILE A 699 13.17 31.19 29.31
CA ILE A 699 12.35 32.26 29.89
C ILE A 699 11.57 31.76 31.13
N LEU A 700 11.37 30.44 31.25
CA LEU A 700 10.58 29.80 32.32
C LEU A 700 11.44 29.21 33.46
N MET A 701 12.75 29.07 33.29
CA MET A 701 13.72 28.71 34.34
C MET A 701 14.36 29.97 34.90
#